data_AF-A0A1V9ZKX2-F1
#
_entry.id   AF-A0A1V9ZKX2-F1
#
_cell.length_a   1.000
_cell.length_b   1.000
_cell.length_c   1.000
_cell.angle_alpha   90.00
_cell.angle_beta   90.00
_cell.angle_gamma   90.00
#
_symmetry.space_group_name_H-M   'P 1'
#
loop_
_entity.id
_entity.type
_entity.pdbx_description
1 polymer ?
#
loop_
_entity_poly.entity_id
_entity_poly.type
_entity_poly.pdbx_seq_one_letter_code
_entity_poly.pdbx_strand_id
1 'polypeptide(L)'
;MLRVSYLLLALLAMASAMDFRLYGLNYNSRQGPDWDPKKCKTSTQIDADMAKIKLLADRVRIYSLVDCNQGPMVLASAKKAGLKTWLGMWVTNQATFDAEMAVLKQMVNANSVDSSVVGIHVGSENLYRKDVTPEQAISFVTNVKSYLTKQKVTIPVSVADIIDTLVQYPTVLEAVDVIQANEFPFWEPANIDTAMINFKTKMDMLTKVAKGKEIQISETGWASGGINANASATSPENHAKYLLNFYNYATDHNLKYYYFAAFDDAWKAQEPGKSKDVEAFFGLYDSAGSLKPLIANLAHTNSSIDPDNTNITIVPLTKTPVPPGAGSNKAAASPASVASLNAPLYGLNYNSRQGPDWDPTRCKTQDQIDADLLLIKTVTPRVRIYSLGDCNQGTMVLSAAKKAGVEVWLGLWVGVNNTGFEDEQAVLAELVAANALESTVIGVHVGSEALYRGDITPTTAVANVRAVKSYLVENNINLPVTTADVMDVLVQYPAVLEAVDVIQANEFPFWEKAPISMAMVAFDIKLRALMAVAKGKEIYISETGWASDGVSPAASTASVQNHAAYLVNFYAYATQRRLKYFYFAAFDDEWKAAGVNQSETVEASFGLFTAAGVLKPSIAELTLPAAPTFATTTLAPTTTPTPLTQAQEGSTASSLHASSGYSLLQSAPFAMLLTLLATLVCY
;
A
#
# COMPACT_ATOMS: atom_id res chain seq x y z
N MET A 1 27.45 -40.02 -55.93
CA MET A 1 26.00 -40.23 -56.10
C MET A 1 25.48 -41.00 -54.89
N LEU A 2 24.37 -40.53 -54.29
CA LEU A 2 23.47 -41.13 -53.27
C LEU A 2 24.08 -41.52 -51.89
N ARG A 3 23.77 -40.80 -50.78
CA ARG A 3 22.55 -40.76 -49.93
C ARG A 3 22.28 -42.06 -49.17
N VAL A 4 22.35 -42.00 -47.82
CA VAL A 4 21.35 -42.41 -46.78
C VAL A 4 21.92 -41.91 -45.43
N SER A 5 21.54 -40.73 -44.92
CA SER A 5 20.41 -40.46 -44.00
C SER A 5 20.51 -41.15 -42.62
N TYR A 6 21.16 -40.49 -41.66
CA TYR A 6 20.81 -40.60 -40.24
C TYR A 6 20.31 -39.25 -39.75
N LEU A 7 19.01 -39.01 -39.95
CA LEU A 7 18.25 -38.05 -39.15
C LEU A 7 18.19 -38.61 -37.73
N LEU A 8 19.01 -38.10 -36.82
CA LEU A 8 18.73 -38.22 -35.40
C LEU A 8 17.65 -37.17 -35.07
N LEU A 9 16.40 -37.63 -35.10
CA LEU A 9 15.23 -36.87 -34.69
C LEU A 9 15.24 -36.74 -33.16
N ALA A 10 16.12 -35.90 -32.62
CA ALA A 10 15.93 -35.37 -31.28
C ALA A 10 14.77 -34.37 -31.39
N LEU A 11 13.56 -34.81 -31.02
CA LEU A 11 12.46 -33.91 -30.71
C LEU A 11 12.95 -32.95 -29.61
N LEU A 12 13.44 -31.76 -30.00
CA LEU A 12 13.31 -30.61 -29.15
C LEU A 12 11.80 -30.42 -28.97
N ALA A 13 11.27 -30.90 -27.85
CA ALA A 13 10.18 -30.20 -27.23
C ALA A 13 10.71 -28.78 -26.98
N MET A 14 10.52 -27.87 -27.93
CA MET A 14 10.58 -26.45 -27.64
C MET A 14 9.50 -26.25 -26.59
N ALA A 15 9.89 -26.28 -25.31
CA ALA A 15 9.07 -25.78 -24.24
C ALA A 15 8.65 -24.39 -24.72
N SER A 16 7.37 -24.26 -25.01
CA SER A 16 6.80 -23.01 -25.49
C SER A 16 7.20 -21.98 -24.44
N ALA A 17 8.04 -21.02 -24.83
CA ALA A 17 8.17 -19.79 -24.06
C ALA A 17 6.76 -19.22 -23.84
N MET A 18 6.62 -18.31 -22.87
CA MET A 18 5.40 -17.52 -22.67
C MET A 18 4.73 -17.23 -24.04
N ASP A 19 3.42 -17.37 -24.12
CA ASP A 19 2.66 -17.12 -25.36
C ASP A 19 2.60 -15.63 -25.75
N PHE A 20 3.30 -14.77 -25.01
CA PHE A 20 3.52 -13.37 -25.28
C PHE A 20 5.01 -12.99 -25.28
N ARG A 21 5.34 -11.88 -25.95
CA ARG A 21 6.70 -11.35 -26.06
C ARG A 21 6.81 -10.01 -25.36
N LEU A 22 7.88 -9.84 -24.59
CA LEU A 22 8.18 -8.61 -23.87
C LEU A 22 8.85 -7.57 -24.78
N TYR A 23 8.64 -6.28 -24.49
CA TYR A 23 9.29 -5.20 -25.25
C TYR A 23 10.81 -5.28 -25.18
N GLY A 24 11.36 -5.42 -23.96
CA GLY A 24 12.79 -5.53 -23.69
C GLY A 24 13.09 -6.03 -22.29
N LEU A 25 14.33 -6.49 -22.07
CA LEU A 25 14.82 -6.95 -20.77
C LEU A 25 16.07 -6.19 -20.34
N ASN A 26 16.19 -5.91 -19.04
CA ASN A 26 17.45 -5.46 -18.46
C ASN A 26 18.44 -6.62 -18.34
N TYR A 27 19.70 -6.37 -18.69
CA TYR A 27 20.75 -7.38 -18.70
C TYR A 27 21.99 -6.91 -17.95
N ASN A 28 22.46 -7.76 -17.05
CA ASN A 28 23.71 -7.62 -16.33
C ASN A 28 24.75 -8.61 -16.89
N SER A 29 25.91 -8.09 -17.32
CA SER A 29 27.03 -8.90 -17.80
C SER A 29 27.93 -9.43 -16.67
N ARG A 30 27.65 -9.07 -15.42
CA ARG A 30 28.40 -9.56 -14.26
C ARG A 30 27.91 -10.95 -13.83
N GLN A 31 28.82 -11.65 -13.16
CA GLN A 31 28.62 -12.94 -12.49
C GLN A 31 29.22 -12.91 -11.07
N GLY A 32 29.27 -11.72 -10.49
CA GLY A 32 29.91 -11.40 -9.21
C GLY A 32 30.05 -9.89 -9.00
N PRO A 33 30.58 -9.48 -7.85
CA PRO A 33 30.54 -8.09 -7.40
C PRO A 33 31.39 -7.14 -8.24
N ASP A 34 30.97 -5.87 -8.21
CA ASP A 34 31.39 -4.74 -9.04
C ASP A 34 32.91 -4.50 -8.98
N TRP A 35 33.48 -4.70 -7.79
CA TRP A 35 34.90 -4.49 -7.53
C TRP A 35 35.80 -5.64 -8.02
N ASP A 36 35.24 -6.78 -8.43
CA ASP A 36 36.02 -7.90 -8.97
C ASP A 36 35.95 -7.93 -10.52
N PRO A 37 37.00 -7.47 -11.24
CA PRO A 37 37.00 -7.45 -12.70
C PRO A 37 37.04 -8.85 -13.32
N LYS A 38 37.34 -9.91 -12.54
CA LYS A 38 37.29 -11.30 -13.03
C LYS A 38 35.87 -11.87 -13.07
N LYS A 39 34.89 -11.10 -12.59
CA LYS A 39 33.47 -11.48 -12.54
C LYS A 39 32.66 -10.91 -13.71
N CYS A 40 33.31 -10.66 -14.84
CA CYS A 40 32.65 -10.35 -16.10
C CYS A 40 32.40 -11.62 -16.92
N LYS A 41 31.23 -11.71 -17.55
CA LYS A 41 30.92 -12.77 -18.54
C LYS A 41 31.79 -12.59 -19.80
N THR A 42 32.21 -13.71 -20.37
CA THR A 42 32.91 -13.77 -21.66
C THR A 42 31.96 -13.51 -22.82
N SER A 43 32.49 -13.16 -24.01
CA SER A 43 31.66 -12.96 -25.21
C SER A 43 30.79 -14.19 -25.54
N THR A 44 31.30 -15.41 -25.34
CA THR A 44 30.54 -16.64 -25.58
C THR A 44 29.37 -16.80 -24.60
N GLN A 45 29.56 -16.41 -23.33
CA GLN A 45 28.47 -16.41 -22.35
C GLN A 45 27.42 -15.35 -22.70
N ILE A 46 27.84 -14.15 -23.11
CA ILE A 46 26.92 -13.08 -23.54
C ILE A 46 26.15 -13.51 -24.80
N ASP A 47 26.79 -14.15 -25.78
CA ASP A 47 26.13 -14.69 -26.97
C ASP A 47 25.02 -15.69 -26.59
N ALA A 48 25.30 -16.59 -25.64
CA ALA A 48 24.32 -17.56 -25.15
C ALA A 48 23.15 -16.88 -24.42
N ASP A 49 23.45 -15.84 -23.62
CA ASP A 49 22.43 -15.08 -22.90
C ASP A 49 21.53 -14.27 -23.86
N MET A 50 22.11 -13.66 -24.91
CA MET A 50 21.33 -12.96 -25.94
C MET A 50 20.43 -13.91 -26.72
N ALA A 51 20.87 -15.13 -27.01
CA ALA A 51 20.03 -16.15 -27.62
C ALA A 51 18.82 -16.52 -26.73
N LYS A 52 19.01 -16.59 -25.40
CA LYS A 52 17.92 -16.81 -24.44
C LYS A 52 16.99 -15.60 -24.31
N ILE A 53 17.52 -14.39 -24.24
CA ILE A 53 16.73 -13.15 -24.22
C ILE A 53 15.85 -13.07 -25.47
N LYS A 54 16.38 -13.44 -26.64
CA LYS A 54 15.63 -13.44 -27.91
C LYS A 54 14.37 -14.31 -27.88
N LEU A 55 14.35 -15.37 -27.06
CA LEU A 55 13.16 -16.20 -26.88
C LEU A 55 12.00 -15.42 -26.23
N LEU A 56 12.29 -14.44 -25.37
CA LEU A 56 11.28 -13.71 -24.58
C LEU A 56 11.05 -12.27 -25.04
N ALA A 57 12.05 -11.63 -25.64
CA ALA A 57 12.02 -10.20 -25.97
C ALA A 57 12.78 -9.88 -27.26
N ASP A 58 12.57 -8.68 -27.79
CA ASP A 58 13.24 -8.19 -28.99
C ASP A 58 14.33 -7.14 -28.71
N ARG A 59 14.48 -6.76 -27.44
CA ARG A 59 15.41 -5.71 -27.01
C ARG A 59 16.10 -6.06 -25.70
N VAL A 60 17.29 -5.51 -25.54
CA VAL A 60 18.07 -5.58 -24.30
C VAL A 60 18.51 -4.18 -23.87
N ARG A 61 18.46 -3.88 -22.56
CA ARG A 61 19.03 -2.68 -21.95
C ARG A 61 20.22 -3.07 -21.09
N ILE A 62 21.30 -2.28 -21.18
CA ILE A 62 22.53 -2.41 -20.36
C ILE A 62 22.75 -1.13 -19.56
N TYR A 63 23.57 -1.21 -18.51
CA TYR A 63 23.73 -0.14 -17.51
C TYR A 63 24.94 0.76 -17.74
N SER A 64 25.99 0.25 -18.39
CA SER A 64 27.27 0.92 -18.60
C SER A 64 27.83 0.56 -19.97
N LEU A 65 28.65 1.44 -20.56
CA LEU A 65 29.47 1.10 -21.72
C LEU A 65 30.81 0.52 -21.27
N VAL A 66 31.34 1.02 -20.16
CA VAL A 66 32.66 0.72 -19.61
C VAL A 66 32.68 -0.59 -18.82
N ASP A 67 31.76 -0.75 -17.85
CA ASP A 67 31.78 -1.88 -16.93
C ASP A 67 31.66 -3.20 -17.69
N CYS A 68 32.56 -4.15 -17.44
CA CYS A 68 32.69 -5.41 -18.18
C CYS A 68 32.73 -5.26 -19.72
N ASN A 69 33.15 -4.10 -20.24
CA ASN A 69 33.13 -3.78 -21.67
C ASN A 69 31.75 -4.00 -22.31
N GLN A 70 30.69 -3.73 -21.54
CA GLN A 70 29.30 -4.00 -21.90
C GLN A 70 28.90 -3.35 -23.22
N GLY A 71 29.29 -2.09 -23.46
CA GLY A 71 28.89 -1.34 -24.65
C GLY A 71 29.23 -2.09 -25.94
N PRO A 72 30.51 -2.34 -26.25
CA PRO A 72 30.91 -3.08 -27.44
C PRO A 72 30.46 -4.56 -27.44
N MET A 73 30.61 -5.27 -26.31
CA MET A 73 30.40 -6.73 -26.28
C MET A 73 28.92 -7.11 -26.35
N VAL A 74 28.06 -6.45 -25.58
CA VAL A 74 26.62 -6.74 -25.59
C VAL A 74 26.00 -6.28 -26.89
N LEU A 75 26.40 -5.13 -27.44
CA LEU A 75 25.89 -4.67 -28.74
C LEU A 75 26.23 -5.66 -29.87
N ALA A 76 27.47 -6.15 -29.94
CA ALA A 76 27.86 -7.14 -30.94
C ALA A 76 27.06 -8.45 -30.80
N SER A 77 26.90 -8.94 -29.57
CA SER A 77 26.17 -10.18 -29.27
C SER A 77 24.66 -10.03 -29.55
N ALA A 78 24.08 -8.88 -29.20
CA ALA A 78 22.68 -8.56 -29.46
C ALA A 78 22.39 -8.49 -30.97
N LYS A 79 23.26 -7.85 -31.76
CA LYS A 79 23.17 -7.86 -33.24
C LYS A 79 23.18 -9.28 -33.79
N LYS A 80 24.11 -10.12 -33.32
CA LYS A 80 24.22 -11.53 -33.72
C LYS A 80 22.94 -12.32 -33.41
N ALA A 81 22.27 -12.03 -32.31
CA ALA A 81 21.00 -12.64 -31.92
C ALA A 81 19.74 -11.99 -32.57
N GLY A 82 19.90 -10.91 -33.34
CA GLY A 82 18.78 -10.17 -33.92
C GLY A 82 17.96 -9.38 -32.88
N LEU A 83 18.60 -8.91 -31.81
CA LEU A 83 18.06 -8.01 -30.80
C LEU A 83 18.43 -6.55 -31.11
N LYS A 84 17.61 -5.60 -30.63
CA LYS A 84 18.00 -4.19 -30.52
C LYS A 84 18.57 -3.90 -29.13
N THR A 85 19.35 -2.83 -29.00
CA THR A 85 20.02 -2.48 -27.74
C THR A 85 19.72 -1.05 -27.31
N TRP A 86 19.32 -0.89 -26.05
CA TRP A 86 19.37 0.39 -25.34
C TRP A 86 20.66 0.45 -24.53
N LEU A 87 21.50 1.43 -24.84
CA LEU A 87 22.78 1.61 -24.18
C LEU A 87 22.61 2.35 -22.83
N GLY A 88 23.57 2.17 -21.93
CA GLY A 88 23.61 2.86 -20.65
C GLY A 88 25.00 3.41 -20.37
N MET A 89 25.07 4.57 -19.73
CA MET A 89 26.29 5.15 -19.19
C MET A 89 26.11 5.27 -17.67
N TRP A 90 26.96 4.60 -16.90
CA TRP A 90 26.89 4.64 -15.43
C TRP A 90 27.65 5.87 -14.91
N VAL A 91 26.93 6.98 -14.78
CA VAL A 91 27.52 8.29 -14.45
C VAL A 91 27.21 8.67 -13.00
N THR A 92 28.24 8.72 -12.16
CA THR A 92 28.16 9.18 -10.76
C THR A 92 28.92 10.48 -10.52
N ASN A 93 29.80 10.90 -11.43
CA ASN A 93 30.55 12.15 -11.39
C ASN A 93 31.20 12.43 -12.76
N GLN A 94 31.90 13.56 -12.90
CA GLN A 94 32.60 13.96 -14.13
C GLN A 94 33.59 12.89 -14.64
N ALA A 95 34.36 12.24 -13.76
CA ALA A 95 35.35 11.25 -14.18
C ALA A 95 34.68 10.00 -14.79
N THR A 96 33.59 9.51 -14.18
CA THR A 96 32.81 8.40 -14.75
C THR A 96 32.13 8.80 -16.06
N PHE A 97 31.62 10.04 -16.17
CA PHE A 97 31.09 10.57 -17.43
C PHE A 97 32.14 10.57 -18.54
N ASP A 98 33.34 11.07 -18.26
CA ASP A 98 34.42 11.15 -19.25
C ASP A 98 34.84 9.76 -19.75
N ALA A 99 34.89 8.76 -18.86
CA ALA A 99 35.19 7.37 -19.20
C ALA A 99 34.10 6.75 -20.09
N GLU A 100 32.83 6.89 -19.71
CA GLU A 100 31.69 6.40 -20.50
C GLU A 100 31.64 7.08 -21.87
N MET A 101 31.88 8.41 -21.91
CA MET A 101 31.90 9.20 -23.14
C MET A 101 33.03 8.79 -24.08
N ALA A 102 34.19 8.37 -23.55
CA ALA A 102 35.29 7.86 -24.36
C ALA A 102 34.91 6.56 -25.09
N VAL A 103 34.22 5.64 -24.42
CA VAL A 103 33.74 4.39 -25.04
C VAL A 103 32.63 4.68 -26.06
N LEU A 104 31.70 5.59 -25.77
CA LEU A 104 30.69 6.02 -26.75
C LEU A 104 31.35 6.56 -28.03
N LYS A 105 32.37 7.43 -27.89
CA LYS A 105 33.13 7.96 -29.01
C LYS A 105 33.81 6.86 -29.83
N GLN A 106 34.42 5.88 -29.16
CA GLN A 106 35.01 4.73 -29.83
C GLN A 106 33.96 3.94 -30.63
N MET A 107 32.80 3.66 -30.03
CA MET A 107 31.72 2.91 -30.69
C MET A 107 31.16 3.67 -31.90
N VAL A 108 30.99 4.99 -31.80
CA VAL A 108 30.53 5.82 -32.92
C VAL A 108 31.58 5.88 -34.04
N ASN A 109 32.85 6.10 -33.71
CA ASN A 109 33.94 6.11 -34.70
C ASN A 109 34.11 4.76 -35.42
N ALA A 110 33.78 3.65 -34.74
CA ALA A 110 33.77 2.32 -35.32
C ALA A 110 32.50 2.01 -36.15
N ASN A 111 31.57 2.95 -36.30
CA ASN A 111 30.25 2.75 -36.90
C ASN A 111 29.43 1.63 -36.24
N SER A 112 29.70 1.32 -34.97
CA SER A 112 28.98 0.29 -34.22
C SER A 112 27.58 0.74 -33.82
N VAL A 113 27.37 2.04 -33.60
CA VAL A 113 26.08 2.64 -33.27
C VAL A 113 25.27 2.85 -34.55
N ASP A 114 24.53 1.81 -34.95
CA ASP A 114 23.67 1.80 -36.14
C ASP A 114 22.19 1.61 -35.74
N SER A 115 21.33 1.24 -36.70
CA SER A 115 19.90 1.01 -36.48
C SER A 115 19.56 -0.07 -35.44
N SER A 116 20.53 -0.84 -34.95
CA SER A 116 20.35 -1.77 -33.83
C SER A 116 20.29 -1.07 -32.47
N VAL A 117 20.83 0.14 -32.35
CA VAL A 117 20.79 0.93 -31.12
C VAL A 117 19.53 1.79 -31.11
N VAL A 118 18.69 1.64 -30.08
CA VAL A 118 17.37 2.29 -29.98
C VAL A 118 17.34 3.46 -28.99
N GLY A 119 18.45 3.72 -28.29
CA GLY A 119 18.60 4.83 -27.36
C GLY A 119 19.80 4.66 -26.45
N ILE A 120 20.08 5.70 -25.68
CA ILE A 120 21.11 5.71 -24.64
C ILE A 120 20.65 6.53 -23.42
N HIS A 121 20.89 6.03 -22.21
CA HIS A 121 20.70 6.82 -21.00
C HIS A 121 22.04 7.26 -20.40
N VAL A 122 22.05 8.47 -19.81
CA VAL A 122 23.22 9.11 -19.21
C VAL A 122 23.01 9.18 -17.69
N GLY A 123 23.27 8.07 -17.02
CA GLY A 123 22.96 7.86 -15.61
C GLY A 123 21.70 7.03 -15.37
N SER A 124 21.76 6.23 -14.31
CA SER A 124 20.64 5.45 -13.77
C SER A 124 20.59 5.67 -12.26
N GLU A 125 19.51 6.24 -11.75
CA GLU A 125 19.27 6.58 -10.33
C GLU A 125 20.36 7.45 -9.69
N ASN A 126 21.13 8.19 -10.49
CA ASN A 126 22.22 9.02 -10.00
C ASN A 126 21.71 10.33 -9.35
N LEU A 127 20.48 10.78 -9.67
CA LEU A 127 19.83 11.87 -8.95
C LEU A 127 19.23 11.36 -7.64
N TYR A 128 18.56 10.19 -7.66
CA TYR A 128 18.05 9.55 -6.44
C TYR A 128 19.16 9.31 -5.41
N ARG A 129 20.29 8.74 -5.84
CA ARG A 129 21.47 8.52 -4.98
C ARG A 129 22.23 9.80 -4.63
N LYS A 130 21.87 10.94 -5.24
CA LYS A 130 22.54 12.24 -5.08
C LYS A 130 24.02 12.21 -5.47
N ASP A 131 24.38 11.33 -6.40
CA ASP A 131 25.71 11.27 -6.97
C ASP A 131 26.03 12.55 -7.78
N VAL A 132 25.00 13.07 -8.47
CA VAL A 132 25.09 14.29 -9.30
C VAL A 132 23.92 15.23 -9.02
N THR A 133 24.08 16.52 -9.27
CA THR A 133 22.97 17.50 -9.22
C THR A 133 22.14 17.48 -10.51
N PRO A 134 20.89 17.99 -10.49
CA PRO A 134 20.09 18.15 -11.71
C PRO A 134 20.81 18.92 -12.82
N GLU A 135 21.57 19.97 -12.48
CA GLU A 135 22.33 20.78 -13.44
C GLU A 135 23.47 19.98 -14.08
N GLN A 136 24.14 19.13 -13.29
CA GLN A 136 25.17 18.24 -13.81
C GLN A 136 24.57 17.18 -14.73
N ALA A 137 23.45 16.57 -14.36
CA ALA A 137 22.75 15.60 -15.21
C ALA A 137 22.33 16.23 -16.55
N ILE A 138 21.74 17.44 -16.54
CA ILE A 138 21.38 18.20 -17.74
C ILE A 138 22.62 18.49 -18.60
N SER A 139 23.74 18.90 -17.98
CA SER A 139 25.00 19.14 -18.68
C SER A 139 25.52 17.88 -19.38
N PHE A 140 25.54 16.73 -18.70
CA PHE A 140 25.99 15.46 -19.27
C PHE A 140 25.12 15.00 -20.44
N VAL A 141 23.80 15.04 -20.30
CA VAL A 141 22.86 14.73 -21.40
C VAL A 141 23.08 15.65 -22.60
N THR A 142 23.21 16.96 -22.35
CA THR A 142 23.41 17.96 -23.42
C THR A 142 24.73 17.74 -24.16
N ASN A 143 25.80 17.34 -23.45
CA ASN A 143 27.09 17.00 -24.04
C ASN A 143 26.99 15.75 -24.94
N VAL A 144 26.29 14.71 -24.50
CA VAL A 144 26.06 13.49 -25.31
C VAL A 144 25.24 13.81 -26.56
N LYS A 145 24.11 14.53 -26.41
CA LYS A 145 23.27 14.97 -27.54
C LYS A 145 24.04 15.80 -28.56
N SER A 146 24.83 16.76 -28.08
CA SER A 146 25.65 17.63 -28.93
C SER A 146 26.69 16.84 -29.71
N TYR A 147 27.32 15.84 -29.09
CA TYR A 147 28.27 14.97 -29.77
C TYR A 147 27.58 14.10 -30.84
N LEU A 148 26.51 13.40 -30.49
CA LEU A 148 25.78 12.53 -31.42
C LEU A 148 25.26 13.31 -32.64
N THR A 149 24.74 14.52 -32.43
CA THR A 149 24.31 15.43 -33.50
C THR A 149 25.46 15.78 -34.45
N LYS A 150 26.64 16.13 -33.91
CA LYS A 150 27.84 16.40 -34.71
C LYS A 150 28.30 15.19 -35.53
N GLN A 151 28.11 13.98 -34.99
CA GLN A 151 28.43 12.72 -35.68
C GLN A 151 27.30 12.23 -36.61
N LYS A 152 26.18 12.97 -36.71
CA LYS A 152 24.99 12.58 -37.48
C LYS A 152 24.43 11.21 -37.07
N VAL A 153 24.56 10.86 -35.79
CA VAL A 153 23.96 9.67 -35.19
C VAL A 153 22.63 10.07 -34.56
N THR A 154 21.55 9.42 -34.97
CA THR A 154 20.18 9.74 -34.50
C THR A 154 19.66 8.62 -33.61
N ILE A 155 19.83 8.79 -32.30
CA ILE A 155 19.23 7.96 -31.24
C ILE A 155 18.75 8.87 -30.10
N PRO A 156 17.68 8.52 -29.38
CA PRO A 156 17.22 9.33 -28.25
C PRO A 156 18.18 9.22 -27.06
N VAL A 157 18.40 10.33 -26.36
CA VAL A 157 19.20 10.42 -25.15
C VAL A 157 18.30 10.69 -23.94
N SER A 158 18.51 9.95 -22.85
CA SER A 158 17.70 10.01 -21.63
C SER A 158 18.54 10.08 -20.35
N VAL A 159 17.85 10.22 -19.21
CA VAL A 159 18.32 9.91 -17.85
C VAL A 159 17.31 8.93 -17.29
N ALA A 160 17.79 7.82 -16.71
CA ALA A 160 16.93 6.87 -16.02
C ALA A 160 16.93 7.18 -14.52
N ASP A 161 15.78 7.39 -13.89
CA ASP A 161 15.70 7.60 -12.44
C ASP A 161 14.32 7.17 -11.91
N ILE A 162 14.16 7.09 -10.58
CA ILE A 162 12.87 6.74 -9.99
C ILE A 162 11.82 7.82 -10.25
N ILE A 163 10.55 7.43 -10.36
CA ILE A 163 9.47 8.37 -10.67
C ILE A 163 9.44 9.56 -9.69
N ASP A 164 9.57 9.32 -8.39
CA ASP A 164 9.55 10.38 -7.36
C ASP A 164 10.62 11.45 -7.60
N THR A 165 11.81 11.04 -8.03
CA THR A 165 12.93 11.94 -8.36
C THR A 165 12.64 12.72 -9.63
N LEU A 166 12.15 12.05 -10.67
CA LEU A 166 11.81 12.66 -11.96
C LEU A 166 10.69 13.70 -11.83
N VAL A 167 9.71 13.45 -10.96
CA VAL A 167 8.63 14.39 -10.66
C VAL A 167 9.15 15.67 -9.97
N GLN A 168 10.17 15.54 -9.12
CA GLN A 168 10.79 16.68 -8.44
C GLN A 168 11.63 17.56 -9.37
N TYR A 169 12.16 17.01 -10.47
CA TYR A 169 13.10 17.71 -11.35
C TYR A 169 12.59 17.82 -12.81
N PRO A 170 11.50 18.55 -13.08
CA PRO A 170 10.94 18.69 -14.43
C PRO A 170 11.92 19.31 -15.44
N THR A 171 12.91 20.09 -15.00
CA THR A 171 13.98 20.63 -15.86
C THR A 171 14.87 19.54 -16.46
N VAL A 172 15.09 18.43 -15.74
CA VAL A 172 15.78 17.25 -16.28
C VAL A 172 14.93 16.60 -17.36
N LEU A 173 13.61 16.50 -17.14
CA LEU A 173 12.67 15.96 -18.12
C LEU A 173 12.68 16.80 -19.41
N GLU A 174 12.85 18.12 -19.32
CA GLU A 174 12.94 18.99 -20.49
C GLU A 174 14.21 18.76 -21.33
N ALA A 175 15.35 18.44 -20.71
CA ALA A 175 16.63 18.26 -21.38
C ALA A 175 16.77 16.97 -22.21
N VAL A 176 16.09 15.90 -21.79
CA VAL A 176 16.14 14.58 -22.43
C VAL A 176 15.25 14.49 -23.69
N ASP A 177 15.51 13.55 -24.59
CA ASP A 177 14.65 13.29 -25.76
C ASP A 177 13.42 12.44 -25.40
N VAL A 178 13.58 11.57 -24.40
CA VAL A 178 12.58 10.64 -23.89
C VAL A 178 12.83 10.43 -22.40
N ILE A 179 11.78 10.21 -21.62
CA ILE A 179 11.89 9.97 -20.17
C ILE A 179 12.05 8.46 -19.95
N GLN A 180 13.07 8.06 -19.18
CA GLN A 180 13.21 6.68 -18.69
C GLN A 180 12.95 6.66 -17.19
N ALA A 181 11.89 5.96 -16.77
CA ALA A 181 11.44 5.91 -15.39
C ALA A 181 11.66 4.52 -14.77
N ASN A 182 12.25 4.50 -13.58
CA ASN A 182 12.29 3.33 -12.71
C ASN A 182 11.08 3.38 -11.78
N GLU A 183 10.34 2.27 -11.67
CA GLU A 183 9.19 2.17 -10.79
C GLU A 183 9.04 0.74 -10.29
N PHE A 184 9.18 0.55 -8.98
CA PHE A 184 9.14 -0.75 -8.33
C PHE A 184 8.19 -0.71 -7.14
N PRO A 185 6.89 -1.04 -7.34
CA PRO A 185 5.97 -1.28 -6.24
C PRO A 185 6.52 -2.30 -5.23
N PHE A 186 7.38 -3.22 -5.70
CA PHE A 186 8.10 -4.18 -4.88
C PHE A 186 8.87 -3.54 -3.71
N TRP A 187 9.50 -2.38 -3.91
CA TRP A 187 10.25 -1.65 -2.87
C TRP A 187 9.37 -0.69 -2.05
N GLU A 188 8.06 -0.64 -2.35
CA GLU A 188 7.07 0.20 -1.67
C GLU A 188 6.10 -0.61 -0.79
N PRO A 189 6.63 -1.58 -0.03
CA PRO A 189 5.95 -2.77 0.54
C PRO A 189 4.53 -3.07 0.01
N ALA A 190 4.35 -3.08 -1.30
CA ALA A 190 3.07 -3.28 -1.94
C ALA A 190 2.59 -4.73 -1.79
N ASN A 191 1.27 -4.92 -1.73
CA ASN A 191 0.69 -6.24 -1.97
C ASN A 191 0.76 -6.53 -3.48
N ILE A 192 1.11 -7.76 -3.86
CA ILE A 192 1.09 -8.18 -5.26
C ILE A 192 -0.27 -7.93 -5.94
N ASP A 193 -1.36 -8.04 -5.19
CA ASP A 193 -2.72 -7.85 -5.67
C ASP A 193 -3.08 -6.39 -5.92
N THR A 194 -2.25 -5.45 -5.45
CA THR A 194 -2.45 -4.00 -5.65
C THR A 194 -1.23 -3.32 -6.29
N ALA A 195 -0.17 -4.07 -6.58
CA ALA A 195 1.10 -3.53 -7.06
C ALA A 195 0.96 -2.68 -8.33
N MET A 196 0.09 -3.09 -9.26
CA MET A 196 -0.15 -2.32 -10.49
C MET A 196 -0.90 -1.01 -10.27
N ILE A 197 -1.64 -0.89 -9.16
CA ILE A 197 -2.30 0.36 -8.78
C ILE A 197 -1.25 1.37 -8.28
N ASN A 198 -0.30 0.93 -7.46
CA ASN A 198 0.85 1.75 -7.04
C ASN A 198 1.66 2.21 -8.26
N PHE A 199 1.97 1.26 -9.15
CA PHE A 199 2.67 1.53 -10.41
C PHE A 199 1.97 2.63 -11.22
N LYS A 200 0.66 2.46 -11.46
CA LYS A 200 -0.14 3.43 -12.21
C LYS A 200 -0.17 4.79 -11.53
N THR A 201 -0.30 4.83 -10.20
CA THR A 201 -0.34 6.09 -9.44
C THR A 201 0.91 6.93 -9.68
N LYS A 202 2.08 6.30 -9.60
CA LYS A 202 3.37 6.94 -9.88
C LYS A 202 3.45 7.38 -11.34
N MET A 203 3.01 6.52 -12.25
CA MET A 203 2.92 6.87 -13.68
C MET A 203 2.02 8.08 -13.96
N ASP A 204 0.87 8.19 -13.30
CA ASP A 204 -0.04 9.34 -13.45
C ASP A 204 0.63 10.64 -12.94
N MET A 205 1.41 10.56 -11.85
CA MET A 205 2.20 11.69 -11.34
C MET A 205 3.26 12.14 -12.36
N LEU A 206 4.01 11.20 -12.92
CA LEU A 206 5.02 11.50 -13.93
C LEU A 206 4.39 12.07 -15.20
N THR A 207 3.27 11.51 -15.64
CA THR A 207 2.56 11.94 -16.86
C THR A 207 2.14 13.42 -16.77
N LYS A 208 1.70 13.87 -15.59
CA LYS A 208 1.31 15.29 -15.36
C LYS A 208 2.46 16.27 -15.60
N VAL A 209 3.69 15.88 -15.25
CA VAL A 209 4.88 16.75 -15.39
C VAL A 209 5.68 16.49 -16.67
N ALA A 210 5.41 15.39 -17.38
CA ALA A 210 6.10 15.00 -18.60
C ALA A 210 5.81 15.90 -19.81
N LYS A 211 4.76 16.75 -19.75
CA LYS A 211 4.37 17.70 -20.82
C LYS A 211 4.26 17.03 -22.21
N GLY A 212 3.72 15.82 -22.26
CA GLY A 212 3.54 15.04 -23.49
C GLY A 212 4.81 14.39 -24.04
N LYS A 213 5.95 14.49 -23.35
CA LYS A 213 7.17 13.74 -23.71
C LYS A 213 6.94 12.25 -23.50
N GLU A 214 7.45 11.44 -24.42
CA GLU A 214 7.35 9.98 -24.32
C GLU A 214 7.99 9.48 -23.01
N ILE A 215 7.27 8.63 -22.28
CA ILE A 215 7.76 7.93 -21.09
C ILE A 215 7.99 6.47 -21.47
N GLN A 216 9.16 5.96 -21.11
CA GLN A 216 9.49 4.54 -21.16
C GLN A 216 9.86 4.08 -19.76
N ILE A 217 9.52 2.83 -19.43
CA ILE A 217 9.94 2.25 -18.16
C ILE A 217 11.32 1.66 -18.33
N SER A 218 12.34 2.25 -17.69
CA SER A 218 13.69 1.69 -17.72
C SER A 218 13.76 0.43 -16.87
N GLU A 219 13.11 0.40 -15.70
CA GLU A 219 13.20 -0.72 -14.77
C GLU A 219 11.91 -0.88 -13.96
N THR A 220 11.41 -2.11 -13.92
CA THR A 220 10.37 -2.57 -13.00
C THR A 220 10.43 -4.09 -12.89
N GLY A 221 10.01 -4.66 -11.76
CA GLY A 221 10.04 -6.10 -11.57
C GLY A 221 9.66 -6.53 -10.16
N TRP A 222 9.69 -7.84 -9.92
CA TRP A 222 9.34 -8.44 -8.64
C TRP A 222 10.25 -9.64 -8.34
N ALA A 223 10.80 -9.73 -7.13
CA ALA A 223 11.69 -10.83 -6.77
C ALA A 223 10.91 -12.13 -6.49
N SER A 224 11.37 -13.25 -7.04
CA SER A 224 10.75 -14.56 -6.79
C SER A 224 11.17 -15.22 -5.47
N GLY A 225 12.09 -14.61 -4.73
CA GLY A 225 12.63 -15.14 -3.49
C GLY A 225 13.49 -14.14 -2.74
N GLY A 226 14.11 -14.60 -1.65
CA GLY A 226 14.90 -13.74 -0.75
C GLY A 226 14.05 -13.01 0.29
N ILE A 227 14.69 -12.34 1.23
CA ILE A 227 14.06 -11.64 2.35
C ILE A 227 14.71 -10.26 2.49
N ASN A 228 13.90 -9.22 2.58
CA ASN A 228 14.33 -7.87 2.92
C ASN A 228 13.19 -7.20 3.71
N ALA A 229 13.51 -6.56 4.84
CA ALA A 229 12.51 -6.00 5.75
C ALA A 229 11.67 -4.86 5.13
N ASN A 230 12.22 -4.20 4.10
CA ASN A 230 11.60 -3.07 3.43
C ASN A 230 10.99 -3.45 2.07
N ALA A 231 11.00 -4.74 1.71
CA ALA A 231 10.49 -5.22 0.44
C ALA A 231 9.12 -5.88 0.58
N SER A 232 8.42 -5.98 -0.56
CA SER A 232 7.19 -6.73 -0.69
C SER A 232 7.42 -8.24 -0.57
N ALA A 233 6.36 -8.99 -0.29
CA ALA A 233 6.45 -10.44 -0.14
C ALA A 233 6.96 -11.12 -1.43
N THR A 234 7.97 -11.97 -1.29
CA THR A 234 8.58 -12.69 -2.40
C THR A 234 7.98 -14.08 -2.55
N SER A 235 7.69 -14.48 -3.78
CA SER A 235 7.37 -15.86 -4.16
C SER A 235 7.46 -16.01 -5.67
N PRO A 236 7.66 -17.25 -6.19
CA PRO A 236 7.54 -17.52 -7.61
C PRO A 236 6.19 -17.06 -8.19
N GLU A 237 5.10 -17.23 -7.44
CA GLU A 237 3.74 -16.86 -7.84
C GLU A 237 3.60 -15.34 -7.95
N ASN A 238 4.12 -14.59 -6.97
CA ASN A 238 4.05 -13.13 -6.99
C ASN A 238 4.87 -12.56 -8.14
N HIS A 239 6.04 -13.14 -8.42
CA HIS A 239 6.84 -12.73 -9.57
C HIS A 239 6.09 -12.95 -10.89
N ALA A 240 5.51 -14.14 -11.10
CA ALA A 240 4.73 -14.43 -12.31
C ALA A 240 3.49 -13.52 -12.44
N LYS A 241 2.80 -13.25 -11.33
CA LYS A 241 1.63 -12.37 -11.29
C LYS A 241 1.98 -10.92 -11.64
N TYR A 242 3.07 -10.39 -11.10
CA TYR A 242 3.51 -9.03 -11.40
C TYR A 242 3.89 -8.90 -12.88
N LEU A 243 4.66 -9.85 -13.41
CA LEU A 243 5.07 -9.85 -14.82
C LEU A 243 3.86 -9.82 -15.75
N LEU A 244 2.86 -10.67 -15.52
CA LEU A 244 1.65 -10.72 -16.35
C LEU A 244 0.83 -9.43 -16.26
N ASN A 245 0.57 -8.94 -15.05
CA ASN A 245 -0.24 -7.73 -14.86
C ASN A 245 0.46 -6.49 -15.45
N PHE A 246 1.77 -6.38 -15.27
CA PHE A 246 2.56 -5.31 -15.87
C PHE A 246 2.60 -5.43 -17.41
N TYR A 247 2.75 -6.65 -17.95
CA TYR A 247 2.73 -6.88 -19.40
C TYR A 247 1.41 -6.40 -20.02
N ASN A 248 0.28 -6.74 -19.41
CA ASN A 248 -1.04 -6.34 -19.88
C ASN A 248 -1.20 -4.82 -19.82
N TYR A 249 -0.88 -4.19 -18.69
CA TYR A 249 -0.87 -2.73 -18.56
C TYR A 249 0.00 -2.07 -19.63
N ALA A 250 1.23 -2.56 -19.81
CA ALA A 250 2.13 -2.00 -20.80
C ALA A 250 1.59 -2.17 -22.24
N THR A 251 0.89 -3.26 -22.52
CA THR A 251 0.25 -3.50 -23.82
C THR A 251 -0.93 -2.55 -24.04
N ASP A 252 -1.81 -2.40 -23.06
CA ASP A 252 -3.00 -1.55 -23.13
C ASP A 252 -2.64 -0.06 -23.30
N HIS A 253 -1.53 0.37 -22.68
CA HIS A 253 -1.02 1.74 -22.80
C HIS A 253 0.01 1.94 -23.91
N ASN A 254 0.34 0.91 -24.69
CA ASN A 254 1.43 0.95 -25.67
C ASN A 254 2.75 1.48 -25.06
N LEU A 255 3.02 1.09 -23.81
CA LEU A 255 4.16 1.52 -23.02
C LEU A 255 5.41 0.72 -23.42
N LYS A 256 6.49 1.43 -23.73
CA LYS A 256 7.80 0.80 -23.97
C LYS A 256 8.51 0.59 -22.64
N TYR A 257 9.11 -0.58 -22.43
CA TYR A 257 9.71 -0.91 -21.15
C TYR A 257 10.88 -1.90 -21.24
N TYR A 258 11.77 -1.87 -20.24
CA TYR A 258 12.73 -2.94 -20.00
C TYR A 258 12.43 -3.59 -18.65
N TYR A 259 11.98 -4.84 -18.66
CA TYR A 259 11.63 -5.54 -17.43
C TYR A 259 12.90 -5.97 -16.69
N PHE A 260 12.90 -5.80 -15.37
CA PHE A 260 14.00 -6.13 -14.46
C PHE A 260 13.73 -7.49 -13.79
N ALA A 261 14.49 -8.55 -14.09
CA ALA A 261 15.63 -8.61 -15.02
C ALA A 261 15.68 -9.91 -15.83
N ALA A 262 16.62 -10.01 -16.78
CA ALA A 262 16.76 -11.22 -17.59
C ALA A 262 17.19 -12.44 -16.75
N PHE A 263 18.20 -12.31 -15.89
CA PHE A 263 18.79 -13.42 -15.13
C PHE A 263 18.92 -13.07 -13.65
N ASP A 264 18.83 -14.08 -12.79
CA ASP A 264 19.12 -13.93 -11.36
C ASP A 264 20.60 -13.64 -11.12
N ASP A 265 20.87 -12.64 -10.29
CA ASP A 265 22.21 -12.28 -9.81
C ASP A 265 22.51 -13.00 -8.48
N ALA A 266 22.59 -14.33 -8.51
CA ALA A 266 22.72 -15.17 -7.31
C ALA A 266 23.92 -14.82 -6.40
N TRP A 267 24.95 -14.16 -6.95
CA TRP A 267 26.11 -13.68 -6.19
C TRP A 267 25.75 -12.59 -5.17
N LYS A 268 24.67 -11.81 -5.39
CA LYS A 268 24.22 -10.77 -4.45
C LYS A 268 23.79 -11.35 -3.11
N ALA A 269 23.24 -12.57 -3.10
CA ALA A 269 22.86 -13.28 -1.86
C ALA A 269 24.06 -13.90 -1.12
N GLN A 270 25.27 -13.85 -1.69
CA GLN A 270 26.51 -14.40 -1.12
C GLN A 270 27.41 -13.30 -0.54
N GLU A 271 27.04 -12.02 -0.67
CA GLU A 271 27.81 -10.91 -0.11
C GLU A 271 27.74 -10.92 1.43
N PRO A 272 28.85 -10.57 2.12
CA PRO A 272 28.85 -10.44 3.57
C PRO A 272 27.74 -9.49 4.05
N GLY A 273 26.86 -9.97 4.93
CA GLY A 273 25.74 -9.20 5.45
C GLY A 273 24.46 -9.19 4.61
N LYS A 274 24.46 -9.81 3.41
CA LYS A 274 23.29 -9.86 2.49
C LYS A 274 22.76 -11.28 2.26
N SER A 275 22.89 -12.16 3.26
CA SER A 275 22.43 -13.55 3.12
C SER A 275 20.94 -13.59 2.77
N LYS A 276 20.63 -14.20 1.61
CA LYS A 276 19.27 -14.30 1.05
C LYS A 276 18.60 -12.97 0.68
N ASP A 277 19.37 -11.94 0.35
CA ASP A 277 18.78 -10.68 -0.11
C ASP A 277 17.93 -10.85 -1.38
N VAL A 278 16.83 -10.11 -1.46
CA VAL A 278 15.83 -10.17 -2.54
C VAL A 278 16.42 -9.80 -3.92
N GLU A 279 17.47 -8.98 -3.96
CA GLU A 279 18.10 -8.54 -5.22
C GLU A 279 18.68 -9.70 -6.04
N ALA A 280 18.94 -10.85 -5.43
CA ALA A 280 19.44 -12.03 -6.11
C ALA A 280 18.39 -12.76 -6.97
N PHE A 281 17.10 -12.39 -6.87
CA PHE A 281 15.98 -13.23 -7.34
C PHE A 281 15.00 -12.55 -8.33
N PHE A 282 15.40 -11.46 -9.00
CA PHE A 282 14.57 -10.71 -9.96
C PHE A 282 14.55 -11.28 -11.40
N GLY A 283 15.41 -12.26 -11.70
CA GLY A 283 15.56 -12.80 -13.05
C GLY A 283 14.34 -13.57 -13.53
N LEU A 284 14.00 -13.46 -14.82
CA LEU A 284 13.08 -14.40 -15.48
C LEU A 284 13.71 -15.79 -15.62
N TYR A 285 15.00 -15.80 -15.96
CA TYR A 285 15.86 -16.97 -15.86
C TYR A 285 16.53 -17.02 -14.49
N ASP A 286 16.79 -18.21 -13.99
CA ASP A 286 17.70 -18.40 -12.85
C ASP A 286 19.16 -18.07 -13.23
N SER A 287 20.07 -18.16 -12.26
CA SER A 287 21.48 -17.82 -12.46
C SER A 287 22.27 -18.84 -13.30
N ALA A 288 21.72 -20.06 -13.49
CA ALA A 288 22.22 -21.03 -14.46
C ALA A 288 21.65 -20.80 -15.87
N GLY A 289 20.72 -19.85 -15.99
CA GLY A 289 20.06 -19.47 -17.23
C GLY A 289 18.97 -20.45 -17.66
N SER A 290 18.33 -21.16 -16.73
CA SER A 290 17.09 -21.91 -16.97
C SER A 290 15.89 -21.00 -16.71
N LEU A 291 14.87 -21.06 -17.57
CA LEU A 291 13.67 -20.24 -17.39
C LEU A 291 12.93 -20.71 -16.13
N LYS A 292 12.56 -19.79 -15.24
CA LYS A 292 11.89 -20.17 -13.99
C LYS A 292 10.57 -20.90 -14.29
N PRO A 293 10.22 -21.99 -13.58
CA PRO A 293 9.10 -22.86 -13.97
C PRO A 293 7.75 -22.17 -14.14
N LEU A 294 7.39 -21.22 -13.26
CA LEU A 294 6.14 -20.47 -13.40
C LEU A 294 6.17 -19.47 -14.55
N ILE A 295 7.33 -18.89 -14.85
CA ILE A 295 7.50 -18.01 -16.02
C ILE A 295 7.42 -18.82 -17.32
N ALA A 296 8.04 -20.00 -17.35
CA ALA A 296 8.00 -20.90 -18.52
C ALA A 296 6.59 -21.36 -18.88
N ASN A 297 5.69 -21.46 -17.90
CA ASN A 297 4.31 -21.89 -18.08
C ASN A 297 3.30 -20.73 -18.03
N LEU A 298 3.77 -19.48 -17.97
CA LEU A 298 2.91 -18.31 -17.88
C LEU A 298 2.20 -18.10 -19.23
N ALA A 299 0.88 -18.10 -19.18
CA ALA A 299 0.02 -17.81 -20.33
C ALA A 299 -0.52 -16.38 -20.23
N HIS A 300 -0.69 -15.73 -21.38
CA HIS A 300 -1.31 -14.44 -21.53
C HIS A 300 -2.79 -14.61 -21.25
N THR A 301 -3.17 -14.27 -20.02
CA THR A 301 -4.57 -14.09 -19.63
C THR A 301 -4.78 -12.63 -19.27
N ASN A 302 -6.04 -12.19 -19.32
CA ASN A 302 -6.40 -10.88 -18.78
C ASN A 302 -5.87 -10.76 -17.34
N SER A 303 -5.43 -9.56 -16.99
CA SER A 303 -4.98 -9.27 -15.63
C SER A 303 -6.10 -9.56 -14.65
N SER A 304 -5.75 -10.06 -13.46
CA SER A 304 -6.70 -10.09 -12.35
C SER A 304 -7.00 -8.68 -11.79
N ILE A 305 -6.26 -7.69 -12.27
CA ILE A 305 -6.29 -6.29 -11.86
C ILE A 305 -6.32 -5.46 -13.15
N ASP A 306 -7.41 -4.77 -13.40
CA ASP A 306 -7.46 -3.69 -14.39
C ASP A 306 -7.11 -2.39 -13.65
N PRO A 307 -5.88 -1.84 -13.81
CA PRO A 307 -5.51 -0.61 -13.11
C PRO A 307 -6.18 0.64 -13.73
N ASP A 308 -6.75 0.54 -14.94
CA ASP A 308 -7.48 1.60 -15.62
C ASP A 308 -8.98 1.58 -15.34
N ASN A 309 -9.54 0.42 -14.96
CA ASN A 309 -10.97 0.22 -14.80
C ASN A 309 -11.32 -0.50 -13.49
N THR A 310 -12.34 0.02 -12.79
CA THR A 310 -12.62 -0.25 -11.37
C THR A 310 -13.16 -1.65 -11.01
N ASN A 311 -13.16 -2.62 -11.93
CA ASN A 311 -13.63 -4.00 -11.68
C ASN A 311 -12.46 -4.97 -11.51
N ILE A 312 -12.09 -5.26 -10.25
CA ILE A 312 -11.15 -6.33 -9.92
C ILE A 312 -11.86 -7.67 -10.16
N THR A 313 -11.56 -8.34 -11.27
CA THR A 313 -11.98 -9.72 -11.49
C THR A 313 -10.83 -10.62 -11.09
N ILE A 314 -10.88 -11.24 -9.91
CA ILE A 314 -9.88 -12.22 -9.49
C ILE A 314 -10.09 -13.48 -10.33
N VAL A 315 -9.39 -13.58 -11.47
CA VAL A 315 -9.35 -14.82 -12.26
C VAL A 315 -8.20 -15.68 -11.71
N PRO A 316 -8.47 -16.93 -11.27
CA PRO A 316 -7.42 -17.86 -10.89
C PRO A 316 -6.53 -18.20 -12.10
N LEU A 317 -5.21 -18.13 -11.91
CA LEU A 317 -4.23 -18.58 -12.90
C LEU A 317 -4.25 -20.11 -13.00
N THR A 318 -5.24 -20.70 -13.69
CA THR A 318 -5.18 -22.11 -14.09
C THR A 318 -5.75 -22.36 -15.48
N LYS A 319 -5.06 -23.24 -16.20
CA LYS A 319 -5.36 -23.69 -17.56
C LYS A 319 -6.39 -24.82 -17.50
N THR A 320 -7.67 -24.52 -17.70
CA THR A 320 -8.65 -25.47 -18.28
C THR A 320 -9.95 -24.74 -18.65
N PRO A 321 -10.57 -25.06 -19.79
CA PRO A 321 -11.70 -24.31 -20.32
C PRO A 321 -13.01 -24.70 -19.62
N VAL A 322 -13.76 -23.71 -19.14
CA VAL A 322 -15.18 -23.89 -18.81
C VAL A 322 -15.97 -23.77 -20.12
N PRO A 323 -16.69 -24.81 -20.58
CA PRO A 323 -17.51 -24.72 -21.78
C PRO A 323 -18.78 -23.89 -21.53
N PRO A 324 -19.34 -23.21 -22.54
CA PRO A 324 -20.57 -22.47 -22.42
C PRO A 324 -21.78 -23.43 -22.52
N GLY A 325 -22.66 -23.44 -21.52
CA GLY A 325 -23.88 -24.24 -21.60
C GLY A 325 -24.81 -24.18 -20.39
N ALA A 326 -25.79 -23.27 -20.49
CA ALA A 326 -27.20 -23.36 -20.10
C ALA A 326 -27.63 -24.30 -18.94
N GLY A 327 -28.46 -23.74 -18.05
CA GLY A 327 -29.47 -24.52 -17.33
C GLY A 327 -29.77 -24.01 -15.93
N SER A 328 -30.76 -23.13 -15.81
CA SER A 328 -31.46 -22.87 -14.55
C SER A 328 -31.99 -24.19 -13.97
N ASN A 329 -31.57 -24.54 -12.76
CA ASN A 329 -32.33 -25.44 -11.90
C ASN A 329 -32.21 -24.98 -10.44
N LYS A 330 -33.36 -24.59 -9.88
CA LYS A 330 -33.57 -24.40 -8.44
C LYS A 330 -33.30 -25.72 -7.74
N ALA A 331 -32.31 -25.74 -6.85
CA ALA A 331 -32.14 -26.81 -5.86
C ALA A 331 -32.56 -26.28 -4.49
N ALA A 332 -33.36 -27.09 -3.80
CA ALA A 332 -33.96 -26.79 -2.51
C ALA A 332 -32.92 -26.60 -1.40
N ALA A 333 -33.27 -25.71 -0.47
CA ALA A 333 -32.46 -25.35 0.69
C ALA A 333 -32.18 -26.56 1.59
N SER A 334 -30.89 -26.79 1.85
CA SER A 334 -30.40 -27.56 3.00
C SER A 334 -30.43 -26.68 4.26
N PRO A 335 -30.44 -27.24 5.48
CA PRO A 335 -30.53 -26.45 6.71
C PRO A 335 -29.37 -25.47 6.81
N ALA A 336 -29.69 -24.20 7.10
CA ALA A 336 -28.74 -23.09 7.15
C ALA A 336 -27.57 -23.40 8.10
N SER A 337 -26.39 -23.64 7.52
CA SER A 337 -25.14 -23.31 8.20
C SER A 337 -25.17 -21.81 8.47
N VAL A 338 -25.05 -21.39 9.73
CA VAL A 338 -24.90 -19.97 10.08
C VAL A 338 -23.69 -19.45 9.30
N ALA A 339 -23.93 -18.58 8.32
CA ALA A 339 -22.87 -18.05 7.49
C ALA A 339 -21.89 -17.27 8.39
N SER A 340 -20.66 -17.74 8.48
CA SER A 340 -19.58 -17.11 9.24
C SER A 340 -18.40 -16.84 8.32
N LEU A 341 -17.70 -15.73 8.55
CA LEU A 341 -16.42 -15.48 7.91
C LEU A 341 -15.41 -16.57 8.29
N ASN A 342 -14.50 -16.89 7.37
CA ASN A 342 -13.45 -17.89 7.60
C ASN A 342 -12.37 -17.43 8.62
N ALA A 343 -12.36 -16.14 8.99
CA ALA A 343 -11.53 -15.58 10.04
C ALA A 343 -12.27 -14.44 10.76
N PRO A 344 -12.07 -14.25 12.08
CA PRO A 344 -12.73 -13.17 12.81
C PRO A 344 -12.12 -11.80 12.48
N LEU A 345 -12.96 -10.77 12.41
CA LEU A 345 -12.55 -9.37 12.40
C LEU A 345 -12.09 -8.94 13.81
N TYR A 346 -11.28 -7.87 13.92
CA TYR A 346 -10.85 -7.38 15.24
C TYR A 346 -12.04 -6.92 16.08
N GLY A 347 -12.91 -6.06 15.51
CA GLY A 347 -14.10 -5.49 16.16
C GLY A 347 -15.02 -4.81 15.13
N LEU A 348 -16.27 -4.53 15.55
CA LEU A 348 -17.26 -3.79 14.75
C LEU A 348 -17.81 -2.59 15.52
N ASN A 349 -18.14 -1.50 14.82
CA ASN A 349 -18.96 -0.43 15.39
C ASN A 349 -20.42 -0.88 15.46
N TYR A 350 -21.07 -0.66 16.61
CA TYR A 350 -22.44 -1.09 16.89
C TYR A 350 -23.32 0.09 17.28
N ASN A 351 -24.48 0.18 16.62
CA ASN A 351 -25.50 1.19 16.86
C ASN A 351 -26.72 0.57 17.57
N SER A 352 -27.10 1.16 18.71
CA SER A 352 -28.27 0.73 19.49
C SER A 352 -29.58 1.40 19.04
N ARG A 353 -29.50 2.32 18.07
CA ARG A 353 -30.67 2.96 17.47
C ARG A 353 -31.26 2.13 16.32
N GLN A 354 -32.53 2.39 16.08
CA GLN A 354 -33.31 1.92 14.92
C GLN A 354 -34.07 3.10 14.27
N GLY A 355 -33.62 4.33 14.52
CA GLY A 355 -34.20 5.58 14.01
C GLY A 355 -33.40 6.82 14.45
N PRO A 356 -33.80 8.02 14.00
CA PRO A 356 -33.05 9.26 14.20
C PRO A 356 -32.81 9.63 15.67
N ASP A 357 -31.71 10.35 15.92
CA ASP A 357 -31.22 10.68 17.26
C ASP A 357 -32.23 11.44 18.12
N TRP A 358 -33.06 12.28 17.50
CA TRP A 358 -34.08 13.07 18.17
C TRP A 358 -35.34 12.28 18.56
N ASP A 359 -35.50 11.02 18.12
CA ASP A 359 -36.63 10.18 18.48
C ASP A 359 -36.24 9.13 19.54
N PRO A 360 -36.59 9.34 20.83
CA PRO A 360 -36.25 8.41 21.90
C PRO A 360 -37.03 7.08 21.83
N THR A 361 -38.09 7.01 21.02
CA THR A 361 -38.86 5.77 20.82
C THR A 361 -38.18 4.80 19.84
N ARG A 362 -37.11 5.25 19.19
CA ARG A 362 -36.36 4.50 18.18
C ARG A 362 -35.08 3.87 18.73
N CYS A 363 -35.09 3.50 20.00
CA CYS A 363 -34.06 2.68 20.62
C CYS A 363 -34.39 1.18 20.49
N LYS A 364 -33.37 0.34 20.32
CA LYS A 364 -33.53 -1.12 20.40
C LYS A 364 -33.83 -1.54 21.84
N THR A 365 -34.66 -2.56 21.99
CA THR A 365 -34.95 -3.21 23.27
C THR A 365 -33.80 -4.12 23.72
N GLN A 366 -33.77 -4.54 24.99
CA GLN A 366 -32.73 -5.43 25.49
C GLN A 366 -32.67 -6.75 24.71
N ASP A 367 -33.82 -7.33 24.38
CA ASP A 367 -33.91 -8.59 23.63
C ASP A 367 -33.34 -8.44 22.21
N GLN A 368 -33.54 -7.27 21.57
CA GLN A 368 -32.93 -6.98 20.28
C GLN A 368 -31.40 -6.85 20.40
N ILE A 369 -30.88 -6.16 21.42
CA ILE A 369 -29.44 -6.01 21.64
C ILE A 369 -28.80 -7.37 21.98
N ASP A 370 -29.46 -8.20 22.79
CA ASP A 370 -29.03 -9.57 23.09
C ASP A 370 -28.91 -10.40 21.80
N ALA A 371 -29.90 -10.32 20.91
CA ALA A 371 -29.89 -11.01 19.62
C ALA A 371 -28.79 -10.49 18.68
N ASP A 372 -28.62 -9.17 18.59
CA ASP A 372 -27.61 -8.53 17.75
C ASP A 372 -26.19 -8.95 18.15
N LEU A 373 -25.87 -9.00 19.44
CA LEU A 373 -24.53 -9.39 19.89
C LEU A 373 -24.24 -10.88 19.68
N LEU A 374 -25.26 -11.75 19.68
CA LEU A 374 -25.10 -13.15 19.28
C LEU A 374 -24.76 -13.28 17.79
N LEU A 375 -25.37 -12.46 16.93
CA LEU A 375 -25.03 -12.40 15.50
C LEU A 375 -23.64 -11.85 15.28
N ILE A 376 -23.30 -10.73 15.92
CA ILE A 376 -21.96 -10.11 15.83
C ILE A 376 -20.86 -11.10 16.27
N LYS A 377 -21.11 -11.91 17.30
CA LYS A 377 -20.17 -12.92 17.80
C LYS A 377 -19.73 -13.91 16.72
N THR A 378 -20.55 -14.14 15.69
CA THR A 378 -20.22 -15.04 14.57
C THR A 378 -19.13 -14.49 13.65
N VAL A 379 -18.85 -13.19 13.68
CA VAL A 379 -17.87 -12.52 12.80
C VAL A 379 -16.77 -11.77 13.56
N THR A 380 -16.98 -11.41 14.83
CA THR A 380 -15.96 -10.73 15.64
C THR A 380 -16.16 -10.95 17.14
N PRO A 381 -15.10 -10.91 17.97
CA PRO A 381 -15.23 -10.96 19.41
C PRO A 381 -15.47 -9.58 20.07
N ARG A 382 -15.50 -8.46 19.33
CA ARG A 382 -15.51 -7.11 19.94
C ARG A 382 -16.49 -6.15 19.28
N VAL A 383 -17.04 -5.24 20.07
CA VAL A 383 -17.83 -4.10 19.59
C VAL A 383 -17.32 -2.77 20.16
N ARG A 384 -17.56 -1.69 19.42
CA ARG A 384 -17.45 -0.31 19.89
C ARG A 384 -18.81 0.37 19.83
N ILE A 385 -19.15 1.14 20.88
CA ILE A 385 -20.38 1.92 20.99
C ILE A 385 -20.07 3.41 21.19
N TYR A 386 -21.00 4.31 20.88
CA TYR A 386 -20.72 5.74 20.70
C TYR A 386 -21.04 6.62 21.92
N SER A 387 -22.00 6.19 22.74
CA SER A 387 -22.50 6.90 23.92
C SER A 387 -22.73 5.89 25.05
N LEU A 388 -22.91 6.35 26.29
CA LEU A 388 -23.38 5.53 27.39
C LEU A 388 -24.86 5.78 27.67
N GLY A 389 -25.25 7.06 27.72
CA GLY A 389 -26.60 7.49 28.06
C GLY A 389 -27.61 7.29 26.94
N ASP A 390 -27.22 7.53 25.68
CA ASP A 390 -28.12 7.43 24.54
C ASP A 390 -28.63 5.99 24.37
N CYS A 391 -29.96 5.85 24.27
CA CYS A 391 -30.65 4.56 24.31
C CYS A 391 -30.26 3.63 25.48
N ASN A 392 -29.77 4.17 26.60
CA ASN A 392 -29.22 3.40 27.73
C ASN A 392 -28.20 2.33 27.28
N GLN A 393 -27.48 2.61 26.19
CA GLN A 393 -26.65 1.62 25.52
C GLN A 393 -25.49 1.16 26.42
N GLY A 394 -24.97 2.01 27.32
CA GLY A 394 -23.93 1.63 28.28
C GLY A 394 -24.35 0.43 29.13
N THR A 395 -25.54 0.46 29.72
CA THR A 395 -26.07 -0.65 30.52
C THR A 395 -26.46 -1.84 29.66
N MET A 396 -27.24 -1.59 28.60
CA MET A 396 -27.88 -2.66 27.84
C MET A 396 -26.87 -3.47 27.01
N VAL A 397 -25.90 -2.79 26.39
CA VAL A 397 -24.84 -3.45 25.61
C VAL A 397 -23.89 -4.21 26.52
N LEU A 398 -23.49 -3.68 27.68
CA LEU A 398 -22.63 -4.43 28.61
C LEU A 398 -23.32 -5.70 29.13
N SER A 399 -24.61 -5.63 29.44
CA SER A 399 -25.41 -6.79 29.84
C SER A 399 -25.45 -7.86 28.73
N ALA A 400 -25.74 -7.45 27.49
CA ALA A 400 -25.77 -8.36 26.34
C ALA A 400 -24.38 -8.93 26.03
N ALA A 401 -23.33 -8.10 26.12
CA ALA A 401 -21.96 -8.47 25.78
C ALA A 401 -21.41 -9.52 26.75
N LYS A 402 -21.73 -9.40 28.04
CA LYS A 402 -21.41 -10.39 29.07
C LYS A 402 -22.09 -11.74 28.78
N LYS A 403 -23.35 -11.74 28.31
CA LYS A 403 -24.06 -12.98 27.92
C LYS A 403 -23.44 -13.63 26.67
N ALA A 404 -23.09 -12.84 25.66
CA ALA A 404 -22.58 -13.31 24.38
C ALA A 404 -21.06 -13.62 24.38
N GLY A 405 -20.33 -13.18 25.40
CA GLY A 405 -18.87 -13.27 25.44
C GLY A 405 -18.20 -12.36 24.40
N VAL A 406 -18.71 -11.13 24.27
CA VAL A 406 -18.20 -10.08 23.38
C VAL A 406 -17.53 -9.00 24.24
N GLU A 407 -16.37 -8.50 23.84
CA GLU A 407 -15.69 -7.38 24.51
C GLU A 407 -16.23 -6.04 23.97
N VAL A 408 -16.26 -5.00 24.81
CA VAL A 408 -16.86 -3.69 24.49
C VAL A 408 -15.86 -2.55 24.68
N TRP A 409 -15.72 -1.71 23.66
CA TRP A 409 -15.10 -0.39 23.76
C TRP A 409 -16.19 0.66 23.94
N LEU A 410 -16.16 1.37 25.07
CA LEU A 410 -17.18 2.35 25.44
C LEU A 410 -16.90 3.72 24.82
N GLY A 411 -17.97 4.47 24.53
CA GLY A 411 -17.91 5.83 24.04
C GLY A 411 -18.71 6.77 24.93
N LEU A 412 -18.16 7.95 25.21
CA LEU A 412 -18.87 9.08 25.80
C LEU A 412 -19.05 10.11 24.69
N TRP A 413 -20.29 10.38 24.27
CA TRP A 413 -20.55 11.35 23.22
C TRP A 413 -20.31 12.78 23.72
N VAL A 414 -19.70 13.62 22.90
CA VAL A 414 -19.44 15.03 23.23
C VAL A 414 -19.92 15.88 22.07
N GLY A 415 -20.88 16.77 22.35
CA GLY A 415 -21.47 17.68 21.38
C GLY A 415 -20.93 19.12 21.49
N VAL A 416 -21.55 20.00 20.69
CA VAL A 416 -21.22 21.43 20.56
C VAL A 416 -21.06 22.11 21.93
N ASN A 417 -20.00 22.90 22.11
CA ASN A 417 -19.68 23.59 23.36
C ASN A 417 -19.62 22.66 24.58
N ASN A 418 -19.14 21.42 24.38
CA ASN A 418 -18.99 20.40 25.40
C ASN A 418 -20.32 19.85 25.97
N THR A 419 -21.44 20.03 25.28
CA THR A 419 -22.74 19.50 25.72
C THR A 419 -22.73 17.97 25.78
N GLY A 420 -23.38 17.41 26.78
CA GLY A 420 -23.52 15.96 26.98
C GLY A 420 -22.34 15.32 27.72
N PHE A 421 -21.17 15.95 27.78
CA PHE A 421 -20.00 15.35 28.46
C PHE A 421 -20.27 15.02 29.93
N GLU A 422 -20.87 15.95 30.69
CA GLU A 422 -21.18 15.74 32.10
C GLU A 422 -22.24 14.65 32.31
N ASP A 423 -23.25 14.59 31.43
CA ASP A 423 -24.30 13.56 31.47
C ASP A 423 -23.71 12.17 31.19
N GLU A 424 -22.86 12.05 30.16
CA GLU A 424 -22.16 10.79 29.84
C GLU A 424 -21.21 10.37 30.95
N GLN A 425 -20.53 11.33 31.59
CA GLN A 425 -19.67 11.06 32.75
C GLN A 425 -20.48 10.60 33.97
N ALA A 426 -21.69 11.11 34.17
CA ALA A 426 -22.59 10.64 35.22
C ALA A 426 -23.03 9.19 34.96
N VAL A 427 -23.36 8.82 33.73
CA VAL A 427 -23.68 7.43 33.38
C VAL A 427 -22.48 6.51 33.54
N LEU A 428 -21.27 6.95 33.17
CA LEU A 428 -20.03 6.22 33.46
C LEU A 428 -19.88 5.96 34.97
N ALA A 429 -20.17 6.96 35.81
CA ALA A 429 -20.11 6.83 37.25
C ALA A 429 -21.12 5.83 37.81
N GLU A 430 -22.34 5.78 37.25
CA GLU A 430 -23.34 4.76 37.59
C GLU A 430 -22.85 3.35 37.23
N LEU A 431 -22.26 3.18 36.04
CA LEU A 431 -21.70 1.88 35.60
C LEU A 431 -20.52 1.44 36.48
N VAL A 432 -19.67 2.37 36.92
CA VAL A 432 -18.58 2.11 37.87
C VAL A 432 -19.15 1.69 39.22
N ALA A 433 -20.11 2.44 39.76
CA ALA A 433 -20.75 2.12 41.04
C ALA A 433 -21.47 0.76 41.03
N ALA A 434 -22.02 0.37 39.87
CA ALA A 434 -22.66 -0.93 39.65
C ALA A 434 -21.66 -2.08 39.38
N ASN A 435 -20.35 -1.81 39.37
CA ASN A 435 -19.32 -2.77 38.98
C ASN A 435 -19.58 -3.39 37.58
N ALA A 436 -20.10 -2.60 36.64
CA ALA A 436 -20.47 -3.06 35.30
C ALA A 436 -19.27 -3.12 34.33
N LEU A 437 -18.17 -2.43 34.64
CA LEU A 437 -16.97 -2.33 33.80
C LEU A 437 -15.97 -3.50 33.98
N GLU A 438 -16.46 -4.70 34.33
CA GLU A 438 -15.65 -5.93 34.53
C GLU A 438 -14.86 -6.33 33.24
N SER A 439 -14.33 -7.56 33.16
CA SER A 439 -13.48 -8.07 32.07
C SER A 439 -14.05 -7.96 30.63
N THR A 440 -15.29 -7.50 30.49
CA THR A 440 -15.96 -7.24 29.22
C THR A 440 -15.48 -5.92 28.58
N VAL A 441 -15.01 -4.94 29.35
CA VAL A 441 -14.61 -3.63 28.82
C VAL A 441 -13.13 -3.57 28.48
N ILE A 442 -12.80 -3.07 27.29
CA ILE A 442 -11.41 -3.03 26.77
C ILE A 442 -10.86 -1.62 26.55
N GLY A 443 -11.68 -0.58 26.68
CA GLY A 443 -11.27 0.81 26.53
C GLY A 443 -12.44 1.79 26.56
N VAL A 444 -12.11 3.07 26.68
CA VAL A 444 -13.06 4.18 26.71
C VAL A 444 -12.57 5.28 25.76
N HIS A 445 -13.46 5.81 24.91
CA HIS A 445 -13.18 7.04 24.18
C HIS A 445 -14.13 8.17 24.62
N VAL A 446 -13.59 9.38 24.65
CA VAL A 446 -14.29 10.60 25.07
C VAL A 446 -14.40 11.52 23.87
N GLY A 447 -15.58 11.52 23.25
CA GLY A 447 -15.85 12.14 21.96
C GLY A 447 -15.47 11.25 20.78
N SER A 448 -16.32 11.28 19.75
CA SER A 448 -16.04 10.77 18.41
C SER A 448 -16.24 11.93 17.43
N GLU A 449 -15.21 12.32 16.69
CA GLU A 449 -15.19 13.42 15.72
C GLU A 449 -15.59 14.80 16.30
N ALA A 450 -15.49 14.98 17.62
CA ALA A 450 -15.88 16.23 18.27
C ALA A 450 -14.94 17.39 17.90
N LEU A 451 -13.67 17.11 17.58
CA LEU A 451 -12.74 18.12 17.07
C LEU A 451 -12.99 18.39 15.59
N TYR A 452 -13.21 17.35 14.78
CA TYR A 452 -13.57 17.50 13.36
C TYR A 452 -14.82 18.35 13.15
N ARG A 453 -15.88 18.10 13.94
CA ARG A 453 -17.10 18.91 13.90
C ARG A 453 -16.93 20.34 14.42
N GLY A 454 -15.82 20.63 15.08
CA GLY A 454 -15.59 21.91 15.76
C GLY A 454 -16.45 22.10 17.00
N ASP A 455 -17.03 21.03 17.53
CA ASP A 455 -17.89 21.03 18.72
C ASP A 455 -17.12 21.48 19.96
N ILE A 456 -15.86 21.06 20.06
CA ILE A 456 -14.97 21.37 21.17
C ILE A 456 -13.59 21.78 20.68
N THR A 457 -12.84 22.49 21.52
CA THR A 457 -11.44 22.84 21.23
C THR A 457 -10.50 21.69 21.61
N PRO A 458 -9.27 21.63 21.06
CA PRO A 458 -8.24 20.68 21.51
C PRO A 458 -7.97 20.75 23.03
N THR A 459 -8.04 21.94 23.62
CA THR A 459 -7.89 22.12 25.08
C THR A 459 -9.03 21.45 25.86
N THR A 460 -10.26 21.60 25.38
CA THR A 460 -11.44 20.93 25.96
C THR A 460 -11.35 19.41 25.82
N ALA A 461 -10.98 18.90 24.64
CA ALA A 461 -10.80 17.46 24.43
C ALA A 461 -9.76 16.87 25.39
N VAL A 462 -8.61 17.54 25.56
CA VAL A 462 -7.58 17.16 26.54
C VAL A 462 -8.12 17.18 27.97
N ALA A 463 -8.90 18.20 28.35
CA ALA A 463 -9.49 18.29 29.68
C ALA A 463 -10.47 17.13 29.96
N ASN A 464 -11.35 16.82 29.01
CA ASN A 464 -12.32 15.73 29.13
C ASN A 464 -11.63 14.37 29.24
N VAL A 465 -10.65 14.08 28.37
CA VAL A 465 -9.87 12.84 28.43
C VAL A 465 -9.18 12.71 29.80
N ARG A 466 -8.57 13.79 30.31
CA ARG A 466 -7.93 13.78 31.63
C ARG A 466 -8.93 13.56 32.76
N ALA A 467 -10.12 14.18 32.69
CA ALA A 467 -11.16 14.00 33.70
C ALA A 467 -11.62 12.55 33.80
N VAL A 468 -11.88 11.90 32.66
CA VAL A 468 -12.27 10.48 32.61
C VAL A 468 -11.12 9.57 33.08
N LYS A 469 -9.88 9.85 32.67
CA LYS A 469 -8.69 9.10 33.16
C LYS A 469 -8.54 9.17 34.67
N SER A 470 -8.59 10.38 35.24
CA SER A 470 -8.49 10.57 36.69
C SER A 470 -9.60 9.82 37.41
N TYR A 471 -10.84 9.94 36.93
CA TYR A 471 -11.98 9.25 37.52
C TYR A 471 -11.82 7.72 37.54
N LEU A 472 -11.37 7.11 36.43
CA LEU A 472 -11.14 5.67 36.38
C LEU A 472 -10.00 5.23 37.32
N VAL A 473 -8.91 6.00 37.37
CA VAL A 473 -7.77 5.72 38.26
C VAL A 473 -8.18 5.81 39.74
N GLU A 474 -8.94 6.84 40.11
CA GLU A 474 -9.47 7.03 41.47
C GLU A 474 -10.37 5.86 41.92
N ASN A 475 -11.03 5.19 40.98
CA ASN A 475 -11.85 4.01 41.22
C ASN A 475 -11.11 2.68 40.99
N ASN A 476 -9.78 2.70 40.86
CA ASN A 476 -8.92 1.52 40.65
C ASN A 476 -9.24 0.73 39.36
N ILE A 477 -9.71 1.42 38.31
CA ILE A 477 -10.03 0.81 37.01
C ILE A 477 -8.91 1.13 36.02
N ASN A 478 -8.29 0.10 35.48
CA ASN A 478 -7.19 0.21 34.51
C ASN A 478 -7.68 -0.06 33.09
N LEU A 479 -8.17 0.98 32.42
CA LEU A 479 -8.62 0.94 31.02
C LEU A 479 -7.93 2.06 30.23
N PRO A 480 -7.54 1.81 28.96
CA PRO A 480 -7.02 2.88 28.11
C PRO A 480 -8.14 3.88 27.81
N VAL A 481 -7.84 5.17 27.96
CA VAL A 481 -8.74 6.27 27.61
C VAL A 481 -8.20 7.04 26.41
N THR A 482 -9.06 7.34 25.46
CA THR A 482 -8.72 8.09 24.25
C THR A 482 -9.79 9.10 23.87
N THR A 483 -9.60 9.78 22.74
CA THR A 483 -10.63 10.48 21.97
C THR A 483 -10.53 9.95 20.53
N ALA A 484 -11.67 9.74 19.87
CA ALA A 484 -11.70 9.25 18.49
C ALA A 484 -11.93 10.44 17.55
N ASP A 485 -11.10 10.63 16.54
CA ASP A 485 -11.27 11.73 15.59
C ASP A 485 -10.63 11.41 14.23
N VAL A 486 -10.88 12.23 13.20
CA VAL A 486 -10.35 11.96 11.85
C VAL A 486 -8.83 12.13 11.81
N MET A 487 -8.13 11.32 11.02
CA MET A 487 -6.66 11.32 10.96
C MET A 487 -6.06 12.71 10.70
N ASP A 488 -6.66 13.49 9.79
CA ASP A 488 -6.19 14.84 9.46
C ASP A 488 -6.27 15.81 10.64
N VAL A 489 -7.28 15.67 11.50
CA VAL A 489 -7.47 16.50 12.69
C VAL A 489 -6.50 16.10 13.78
N LEU A 490 -6.31 14.81 13.99
CA LEU A 490 -5.37 14.27 14.98
C LEU A 490 -3.92 14.68 14.68
N VAL A 491 -3.52 14.73 13.40
CA VAL A 491 -2.19 15.19 13.00
C VAL A 491 -1.91 16.64 13.39
N GLN A 492 -2.96 17.49 13.40
CA GLN A 492 -2.83 18.91 13.71
C GLN A 492 -2.66 19.20 15.20
N TYR A 493 -3.03 18.27 16.08
CA TYR A 493 -3.10 18.51 17.52
C TYR A 493 -2.26 17.52 18.36
N PRO A 494 -0.90 17.62 18.34
CA PRO A 494 -0.02 16.75 19.13
C PRO A 494 -0.33 16.72 20.64
N ALA A 495 -0.85 17.82 21.21
CA ALA A 495 -1.24 17.86 22.63
C ALA A 495 -2.41 16.92 22.95
N VAL A 496 -3.32 16.68 22.01
CA VAL A 496 -4.39 15.68 22.13
C VAL A 496 -3.78 14.29 22.12
N LEU A 497 -2.88 14.01 21.17
CA LEU A 497 -2.15 12.73 21.09
C LEU A 497 -1.36 12.45 22.36
N GLU A 498 -0.80 13.47 23.02
CA GLU A 498 -0.07 13.33 24.27
C GLU A 498 -0.97 12.98 25.47
N ALA A 499 -2.22 13.45 25.50
CA ALA A 499 -3.14 13.24 26.62
C ALA A 499 -3.76 11.82 26.70
N VAL A 500 -3.98 11.19 25.55
CA VAL A 500 -4.62 9.87 25.42
C VAL A 500 -3.68 8.71 25.74
N ASP A 501 -4.19 7.54 26.13
CA ASP A 501 -3.38 6.32 26.35
C ASP A 501 -3.03 5.60 25.04
N VAL A 502 -3.99 5.55 24.14
CA VAL A 502 -3.86 5.06 22.75
C VAL A 502 -4.51 6.05 21.81
N ILE A 503 -4.22 6.00 20.51
CA ILE A 503 -4.84 6.87 19.51
C ILE A 503 -5.98 6.10 18.84
N GLN A 504 -7.17 6.68 18.76
CA GLN A 504 -8.28 6.17 17.94
C GLN A 504 -8.52 7.11 16.76
N ALA A 505 -8.34 6.59 15.55
CA ALA A 505 -8.42 7.35 14.33
C ALA A 505 -9.56 6.87 13.43
N ASN A 506 -10.39 7.82 12.99
CA ASN A 506 -11.41 7.62 11.97
C ASN A 506 -10.80 7.94 10.60
N GLU A 507 -11.10 7.10 9.62
CA GLU A 507 -10.62 7.29 8.25
C GLU A 507 -11.54 6.59 7.25
N PHE A 508 -12.11 7.36 6.33
CA PHE A 508 -13.04 6.87 5.31
C PHE A 508 -12.63 7.39 3.94
N PRO A 509 -11.81 6.62 3.20
CA PRO A 509 -11.54 6.91 1.79
C PRO A 509 -12.83 7.06 0.95
N PHE A 510 -13.91 6.40 1.38
CA PHE A 510 -15.25 6.54 0.82
C PHE A 510 -15.77 7.98 0.81
N TRP A 511 -15.59 8.74 1.89
CA TRP A 511 -16.03 10.14 1.99
C TRP A 511 -15.09 11.12 1.31
N GLU A 512 -13.90 10.65 0.94
CA GLU A 512 -12.89 11.41 0.19
C GLU A 512 -13.00 11.20 -1.31
N LYS A 513 -14.06 10.51 -1.76
CA LYS A 513 -14.28 10.16 -3.16
C LYS A 513 -13.14 9.34 -3.75
N ALA A 514 -12.39 8.62 -2.91
CA ALA A 514 -11.38 7.71 -3.39
C ALA A 514 -12.07 6.60 -4.18
N PRO A 515 -11.69 6.31 -5.44
CA PRO A 515 -12.21 5.13 -6.11
C PRO A 515 -11.81 3.89 -5.31
N ILE A 516 -12.62 2.82 -5.39
CA ILE A 516 -12.40 1.60 -4.57
C ILE A 516 -10.98 1.02 -4.73
N SER A 517 -10.40 1.16 -5.93
CA SER A 517 -9.03 0.76 -6.23
C SER A 517 -7.97 1.55 -5.47
N MET A 518 -8.23 2.82 -5.12
CA MET A 518 -7.31 3.71 -4.42
C MET A 518 -7.61 3.82 -2.92
N ALA A 519 -8.67 3.17 -2.44
CA ALA A 519 -9.16 3.35 -1.08
C ALA A 519 -8.08 3.06 -0.03
N MET A 520 -7.34 1.95 -0.18
CA MET A 520 -6.26 1.61 0.76
C MET A 520 -5.01 2.49 0.63
N VAL A 521 -4.78 3.10 -0.53
CA VAL A 521 -3.68 4.05 -0.73
C VAL A 521 -4.01 5.37 -0.02
N ALA A 522 -5.22 5.89 -0.22
CA ALA A 522 -5.70 7.08 0.49
C ALA A 522 -5.61 6.88 2.01
N PHE A 523 -6.09 5.72 2.48
CA PHE A 523 -5.98 5.32 3.88
C PHE A 523 -4.53 5.33 4.39
N ASP A 524 -3.60 4.67 3.69
CA ASP A 524 -2.20 4.51 4.12
C ASP A 524 -1.42 5.83 4.12
N ILE A 525 -1.74 6.77 3.21
CA ILE A 525 -1.17 8.13 3.22
C ILE A 525 -1.48 8.82 4.54
N LYS A 526 -2.75 8.83 4.96
CA LYS A 526 -3.17 9.49 6.20
C LYS A 526 -2.68 8.75 7.43
N LEU A 527 -2.68 7.42 7.41
CA LEU A 527 -2.13 6.64 8.52
C LEU A 527 -0.65 6.94 8.73
N ARG A 528 0.17 7.03 7.66
CA ARG A 528 1.59 7.38 7.78
C ARG A 528 1.82 8.78 8.33
N ALA A 529 1.00 9.75 7.92
CA ALA A 529 1.05 11.11 8.47
C ALA A 529 0.76 11.10 9.99
N LEU A 530 -0.25 10.34 10.43
CA LEU A 530 -0.55 10.17 11.84
C LEU A 530 0.57 9.45 12.59
N MET A 531 1.11 8.35 12.04
CA MET A 531 2.22 7.61 12.63
C MET A 531 3.47 8.49 12.86
N ALA A 532 3.74 9.43 11.96
CA ALA A 532 4.88 10.34 12.09
C ALA A 532 4.80 11.25 13.32
N VAL A 533 3.58 11.55 13.81
CA VAL A 533 3.34 12.41 14.97
C VAL A 533 2.84 11.65 16.20
N ALA A 534 2.55 10.35 16.07
CA ALA A 534 2.02 9.50 17.14
C ALA A 534 3.01 9.20 18.29
N LYS A 535 4.31 9.51 18.11
CA LYS A 535 5.37 9.29 19.11
C LYS A 535 5.39 7.86 19.70
N GLY A 536 5.09 6.87 18.86
CA GLY A 536 5.09 5.45 19.24
C GLY A 536 3.85 4.98 20.03
N LYS A 537 2.83 5.83 20.24
CA LYS A 537 1.55 5.38 20.82
C LYS A 537 0.85 4.40 19.88
N GLU A 538 0.21 3.39 20.46
CA GLU A 538 -0.58 2.41 19.69
C GLU A 538 -1.75 3.11 19.01
N ILE A 539 -1.96 2.83 17.72
CA ILE A 539 -3.04 3.38 16.91
C ILE A 539 -4.09 2.29 16.67
N TYR A 540 -5.34 2.63 16.97
CA TYR A 540 -6.54 1.87 16.66
C TYR A 540 -7.28 2.62 15.56
N ILE A 541 -7.78 1.89 14.57
CA ILE A 541 -8.71 2.47 13.60
C ILE A 541 -10.11 2.38 14.22
N SER A 542 -10.62 3.47 14.76
CA SER A 542 -11.93 3.47 15.43
C SER A 542 -13.07 3.32 14.43
N GLU A 543 -12.96 3.90 13.24
CA GLU A 543 -14.00 3.82 12.22
C GLU A 543 -13.39 3.82 10.82
N THR A 544 -13.82 2.87 10.00
CA THR A 544 -13.61 2.84 8.56
C THR A 544 -14.58 1.87 7.93
N GLY A 545 -15.00 2.11 6.68
CA GLY A 545 -16.00 1.28 6.03
C GLY A 545 -16.33 1.74 4.62
N TRP A 546 -17.23 1.01 3.95
CA TRP A 546 -17.68 1.34 2.61
C TRP A 546 -19.15 0.96 2.41
N ALA A 547 -19.98 1.87 1.89
CA ALA A 547 -21.40 1.60 1.69
C ALA A 547 -21.66 0.59 0.55
N SER A 548 -22.55 -0.37 0.78
CA SER A 548 -22.94 -1.36 -0.24
C SER A 548 -24.02 -0.88 -1.21
N ASP A 549 -24.70 0.22 -0.90
CA ASP A 549 -25.79 0.77 -1.69
C ASP A 549 -25.98 2.27 -1.38
N GLY A 550 -26.88 2.93 -2.11
CA GLY A 550 -27.20 4.34 -2.00
C GLY A 550 -26.37 5.22 -2.92
N VAL A 551 -26.69 6.52 -2.91
CA VAL A 551 -26.00 7.54 -3.72
C VAL A 551 -25.66 8.75 -2.87
N SER A 552 -24.50 9.36 -3.13
CA SER A 552 -24.11 10.67 -2.58
C SER A 552 -23.12 11.36 -3.53
N PRO A 553 -23.38 12.60 -3.98
CA PRO A 553 -22.41 13.41 -4.72
C PRO A 553 -21.13 13.69 -3.94
N ALA A 554 -21.17 13.56 -2.61
CA ALA A 554 -20.04 13.76 -1.72
C ALA A 554 -19.19 12.49 -1.54
N ALA A 555 -19.66 11.32 -1.97
CA ALA A 555 -19.03 10.03 -1.69
C ALA A 555 -18.50 9.30 -2.93
N SER A 556 -17.68 8.28 -2.68
CA SER A 556 -17.32 7.25 -3.65
C SER A 556 -18.53 6.40 -4.05
N THR A 557 -18.41 5.67 -5.16
CA THR A 557 -19.46 4.76 -5.62
C THR A 557 -19.74 3.65 -4.61
N ALA A 558 -20.94 3.64 -4.05
CA ALA A 558 -21.46 2.54 -3.24
C ALA A 558 -21.89 1.37 -4.13
N SER A 559 -21.49 0.15 -3.76
CA SER A 559 -21.96 -1.08 -4.39
C SER A 559 -21.61 -2.29 -3.52
N VAL A 560 -22.35 -3.39 -3.67
CA VAL A 560 -22.06 -4.64 -2.95
C VAL A 560 -20.66 -5.17 -3.25
N GLN A 561 -20.16 -4.95 -4.47
CA GLN A 561 -18.80 -5.32 -4.89
C GLN A 561 -17.75 -4.43 -4.21
N ASN A 562 -17.98 -3.11 -4.17
CA ASN A 562 -17.01 -2.19 -3.59
C ASN A 562 -16.94 -2.35 -2.06
N HIS A 563 -18.08 -2.59 -1.40
CA HIS A 563 -18.11 -2.88 0.02
C HIS A 563 -17.30 -4.15 0.36
N ALA A 564 -17.53 -5.24 -0.37
CA ALA A 564 -16.78 -6.49 -0.24
C ALA A 564 -15.28 -6.30 -0.50
N ALA A 565 -14.91 -5.58 -1.57
CA ALA A 565 -13.52 -5.29 -1.91
C ALA A 565 -12.83 -4.47 -0.81
N TYR A 566 -13.50 -3.44 -0.28
CA TYR A 566 -12.94 -2.62 0.80
C TYR A 566 -12.70 -3.46 2.05
N LEU A 567 -13.66 -4.28 2.47
CA LEU A 567 -13.52 -5.15 3.65
C LEU A 567 -12.32 -6.10 3.53
N VAL A 568 -12.17 -6.80 2.39
CA VAL A 568 -11.04 -7.73 2.18
C VAL A 568 -9.71 -6.98 2.18
N ASN A 569 -9.62 -5.87 1.45
CA ASN A 569 -8.39 -5.09 1.32
C ASN A 569 -7.98 -4.47 2.66
N PHE A 570 -8.93 -3.89 3.39
CA PHE A 570 -8.68 -3.34 4.71
C PHE A 570 -8.31 -4.43 5.72
N TYR A 571 -8.99 -5.58 5.71
CA TYR A 571 -8.65 -6.71 6.58
C TYR A 571 -7.21 -7.19 6.36
N ALA A 572 -6.81 -7.38 5.09
CA ALA A 572 -5.45 -7.79 4.74
C ALA A 572 -4.42 -6.74 5.20
N TYR A 573 -4.71 -5.48 4.94
CA TYR A 573 -3.87 -4.34 5.33
C TYR A 573 -3.68 -4.25 6.85
N ALA A 574 -4.77 -4.32 7.60
CA ALA A 574 -4.77 -4.24 9.05
C ALA A 574 -4.06 -5.45 9.68
N THR A 575 -4.30 -6.66 9.16
CA THR A 575 -3.64 -7.88 9.61
C THR A 575 -2.12 -7.81 9.41
N GLN A 576 -1.66 -7.40 8.23
CA GLN A 576 -0.24 -7.28 7.92
C GLN A 576 0.48 -6.31 8.87
N ARG A 577 -0.19 -5.22 9.25
CA ARG A 577 0.34 -4.16 10.11
C ARG A 577 0.03 -4.36 11.59
N ARG A 578 -0.68 -5.44 11.95
CA ARG A 578 -1.21 -5.71 13.29
C ARG A 578 -2.03 -4.53 13.85
N LEU A 579 -2.76 -3.84 12.98
CA LEU A 579 -3.66 -2.76 13.38
C LEU A 579 -4.89 -3.34 14.05
N LYS A 580 -5.25 -2.76 15.19
CA LYS A 580 -6.50 -3.01 15.88
C LYS A 580 -7.55 -2.06 15.30
N TYR A 581 -8.78 -2.53 15.07
CA TYR A 581 -9.78 -1.72 14.37
C TYR A 581 -11.22 -2.07 14.71
N PHE A 582 -12.13 -1.10 14.66
CA PHE A 582 -13.56 -1.35 14.62
C PHE A 582 -14.09 -0.98 13.23
N TYR A 583 -14.52 -1.98 12.46
CA TYR A 583 -15.03 -1.75 11.11
C TYR A 583 -16.45 -1.17 11.19
N PHE A 584 -16.73 -0.18 10.36
CA PHE A 584 -18.00 0.52 10.28
C PHE A 584 -18.84 -0.08 9.13
N ALA A 585 -19.94 -0.76 9.39
CA ALA A 585 -20.57 -1.01 10.70
C ALA A 585 -21.17 -2.43 10.82
N ALA A 586 -21.67 -2.77 12.00
CA ALA A 586 -22.31 -4.08 12.22
C ALA A 586 -23.57 -4.23 11.36
N PHE A 587 -24.56 -3.36 11.49
CA PHE A 587 -25.85 -3.45 10.80
C PHE A 587 -26.08 -2.24 9.91
N ASP A 588 -26.87 -2.43 8.84
CA ASP A 588 -27.43 -1.33 8.07
C ASP A 588 -28.39 -0.50 8.93
N ASP A 589 -28.26 0.81 8.85
CA ASP A 589 -29.11 1.79 9.52
C ASP A 589 -30.11 2.37 8.50
N GLU A 590 -31.10 1.58 8.07
CA GLU A 590 -32.04 1.96 6.99
C GLU A 590 -32.71 3.33 7.19
N TRP A 591 -32.91 3.74 8.45
CA TRP A 591 -33.49 5.03 8.81
C TRP A 591 -32.62 6.23 8.39
N LYS A 592 -31.31 6.04 8.17
CA LYS A 592 -30.43 7.09 7.63
C LYS A 592 -30.70 7.41 6.15
N ALA A 593 -31.46 6.57 5.45
CA ALA A 593 -31.99 6.90 4.12
C ALA A 593 -33.39 7.54 4.20
N ALA A 594 -34.11 7.36 5.31
CA ALA A 594 -35.49 7.81 5.48
C ALA A 594 -35.53 9.23 6.08
N GLY A 595 -35.67 10.24 5.22
CA GLY A 595 -35.81 11.65 5.61
C GLY A 595 -34.72 12.58 5.09
N VAL A 596 -33.67 12.01 4.49
CA VAL A 596 -32.59 12.76 3.84
C VAL A 596 -32.92 12.98 2.36
N ASN A 597 -32.33 14.01 1.76
CA ASN A 597 -32.38 14.27 0.32
C ASN A 597 -32.14 12.95 -0.46
N GLN A 598 -32.96 12.63 -1.47
CA GLN A 598 -32.81 11.37 -2.24
C GLN A 598 -31.43 11.23 -2.90
N SER A 599 -30.66 12.32 -2.96
CA SER A 599 -29.28 12.32 -3.39
C SER A 599 -28.26 11.92 -2.31
N GLU A 600 -28.62 11.60 -1.07
CA GLU A 600 -27.69 11.29 0.03
C GLU A 600 -28.21 10.12 0.88
N THR A 601 -28.04 8.90 0.37
CA THR A 601 -28.64 7.68 0.94
C THR A 601 -27.61 6.61 1.35
N VAL A 602 -26.32 6.85 1.11
CA VAL A 602 -25.24 5.87 1.34
C VAL A 602 -25.07 5.46 2.80
N GLU A 603 -25.40 6.35 3.75
CA GLU A 603 -25.24 6.11 5.18
C GLU A 603 -26.09 4.95 5.72
N ALA A 604 -27.17 4.61 5.03
CA ALA A 604 -28.02 3.48 5.41
C ALA A 604 -27.35 2.11 5.18
N SER A 605 -26.26 2.04 4.40
CA SER A 605 -25.81 0.79 3.76
C SER A 605 -24.40 0.35 4.13
N PHE A 606 -23.83 0.79 5.26
CA PHE A 606 -22.48 0.43 5.71
C PHE A 606 -22.39 -0.90 6.48
N GLY A 607 -23.52 -1.53 6.82
CA GLY A 607 -23.56 -2.73 7.64
C GLY A 607 -22.95 -3.95 6.96
N LEU A 608 -22.29 -4.82 7.73
CA LEU A 608 -21.99 -6.18 7.28
C LEU A 608 -23.26 -7.04 7.24
N PHE A 609 -24.14 -6.82 8.21
CA PHE A 609 -25.48 -7.37 8.26
C PHE A 609 -26.49 -6.36 7.70
N THR A 610 -27.53 -6.85 7.05
CA THR A 610 -28.74 -6.05 6.77
C THR A 610 -29.38 -5.58 8.08
N ALA A 611 -30.29 -4.60 8.05
CA ALA A 611 -31.03 -4.17 9.24
C ALA A 611 -31.84 -5.30 9.92
N ALA A 612 -32.21 -6.34 9.16
CA ALA A 612 -32.88 -7.54 9.65
C ALA A 612 -31.95 -8.63 10.24
N GLY A 613 -30.65 -8.35 10.36
CA GLY A 613 -29.68 -9.29 10.96
C GLY A 613 -29.20 -10.43 10.05
N VAL A 614 -29.38 -10.31 8.74
CA VAL A 614 -28.82 -11.26 7.76
C VAL A 614 -27.43 -10.79 7.32
N LEU A 615 -26.41 -11.65 7.46
CA LEU A 615 -25.08 -11.36 6.92
C LEU A 615 -25.18 -11.21 5.40
N LYS A 616 -24.74 -10.08 4.84
CA LYS A 616 -24.87 -9.82 3.41
C LYS A 616 -24.19 -10.94 2.60
N PRO A 617 -24.82 -11.49 1.54
CA PRO A 617 -24.25 -12.58 0.76
C PRO A 617 -22.85 -12.29 0.23
N SER A 618 -22.63 -11.06 -0.27
CA SER A 618 -21.31 -10.61 -0.75
C SER A 618 -20.22 -10.56 0.33
N ILE A 619 -20.60 -10.58 1.61
CA ILE A 619 -19.70 -10.67 2.76
C ILE A 619 -19.54 -12.11 3.22
N ALA A 620 -20.64 -12.86 3.27
CA ALA A 620 -20.66 -14.28 3.65
C ALA A 620 -19.80 -15.17 2.72
N GLU A 621 -19.71 -14.81 1.44
CA GLU A 621 -18.94 -15.54 0.43
C GLU A 621 -17.44 -15.19 0.45
N LEU A 622 -17.00 -14.23 1.26
CA LEU A 622 -15.61 -13.81 1.30
C LEU A 622 -14.70 -14.85 1.96
N THR A 623 -13.51 -14.99 1.38
CA THR A 623 -12.38 -15.68 2.01
C THR A 623 -11.35 -14.64 2.43
N LEU A 624 -11.30 -14.36 3.73
CA LEU A 624 -10.29 -13.49 4.33
C LEU A 624 -8.94 -14.21 4.41
N PRO A 625 -7.81 -13.53 4.17
CA PRO A 625 -6.48 -14.14 4.29
C PRO A 625 -6.23 -14.64 5.72
N ALA A 626 -5.46 -15.73 5.85
CA ALA A 626 -5.16 -16.32 7.16
C ALA A 626 -4.40 -15.32 8.04
N ALA A 627 -5.03 -14.87 9.13
CA ALA A 627 -4.42 -13.96 10.10
C ALA A 627 -3.85 -14.74 11.30
N PRO A 628 -2.72 -14.30 11.89
CA PRO A 628 -2.41 -14.69 13.26
C PRO A 628 -3.57 -14.22 14.15
N THR A 629 -4.11 -15.13 14.97
CA THR A 629 -5.20 -14.82 15.89
C THR A 629 -4.84 -13.63 16.77
N PHE A 630 -5.63 -12.56 16.74
CA PHE A 630 -5.52 -11.46 17.71
C PHE A 630 -5.71 -12.05 19.10
N ALA A 631 -4.62 -12.15 19.89
CA ALA A 631 -4.67 -12.76 21.20
C ALA A 631 -5.79 -12.11 22.04
N THR A 632 -6.67 -12.94 22.61
CA THR A 632 -7.61 -12.50 23.65
C THR A 632 -6.80 -12.07 24.87
N THR A 633 -7.05 -10.87 25.36
CA THR A 633 -6.33 -10.28 26.47
C THR A 633 -6.70 -11.02 27.76
N THR A 634 -5.94 -12.05 28.15
CA THR A 634 -5.97 -12.54 29.53
C THR A 634 -5.14 -11.57 30.37
N LEU A 635 -5.81 -10.76 31.20
CA LEU A 635 -5.16 -9.93 32.21
C LEU A 635 -4.32 -10.83 33.13
N ALA A 636 -3.00 -10.64 33.13
CA ALA A 636 -2.11 -11.28 34.08
C ALA A 636 -2.29 -10.64 35.48
N PRO A 637 -2.22 -11.43 36.57
CA PRO A 637 -2.41 -10.90 37.92
C PRO A 637 -1.29 -9.93 38.31
N THR A 638 -1.69 -8.84 38.93
CA THR A 638 -0.90 -7.71 39.40
C THR A 638 0.16 -8.15 40.41
N THR A 639 1.45 -7.96 40.09
CA THR A 639 2.51 -7.94 41.10
C THR A 639 2.76 -6.50 41.55
N THR A 640 2.54 -6.25 42.84
CA THR A 640 2.75 -4.98 43.54
C THR A 640 4.20 -4.50 43.40
N PRO A 641 4.49 -3.21 43.09
CA PRO A 641 5.85 -2.69 43.14
C PRO A 641 6.26 -2.34 44.58
N THR A 642 7.43 -2.85 44.98
CA THR A 642 8.13 -2.46 46.21
C THR A 642 8.70 -1.04 46.08
N PRO A 643 8.72 -0.19 47.14
CA PRO A 643 9.22 1.17 47.04
C PRO A 643 10.74 1.22 46.92
N LEU A 644 11.27 2.03 46.00
CA LEU A 644 12.69 2.33 45.89
C LEU A 644 13.09 3.41 46.92
N THR A 645 14.03 3.05 47.79
CA THR A 645 14.74 3.95 48.70
C THR A 645 15.77 4.79 47.96
N GLN A 646 15.89 6.06 48.37
CA GLN A 646 16.91 7.01 47.94
C GLN A 646 18.33 6.53 48.32
N ALA A 647 19.29 6.72 47.41
CA ALA A 647 20.71 6.79 47.75
C ALA A 647 21.46 7.75 46.80
N GLN A 648 22.44 8.42 47.40
CA GLN A 648 23.14 9.64 46.99
C GLN A 648 24.12 9.52 45.82
N GLU A 649 24.44 10.71 45.31
CA GLU A 649 25.51 11.14 44.42
C GLU A 649 26.84 10.37 44.47
N GLY A 650 27.42 10.18 43.28
CA GLY A 650 28.80 9.78 43.06
C GLY A 650 29.26 10.15 41.65
N SER A 651 29.82 11.34 41.52
CA SER A 651 30.53 11.90 40.36
C SER A 651 31.56 10.92 39.74
N THR A 652 31.65 10.88 38.41
CA THR A 652 32.91 11.10 37.67
C THR A 652 32.62 11.41 36.20
N ALA A 653 33.29 12.46 35.70
CA ALA A 653 33.17 13.03 34.37
C ALA A 653 33.93 12.22 33.31
N SER A 654 33.46 12.26 32.06
CA SER A 654 34.34 12.56 30.93
C SER A 654 33.55 13.11 29.73
N SER A 655 34.17 14.10 29.12
CA SER A 655 33.73 15.01 28.07
C SER A 655 33.51 14.37 26.70
N LEU A 656 32.66 15.00 25.86
CA LEU A 656 33.10 15.68 24.62
C LEU A 656 31.94 16.45 23.95
N HIS A 657 32.28 17.65 23.48
CA HIS A 657 31.44 18.66 22.83
C HIS A 657 30.84 18.22 21.49
N ALA A 658 29.66 18.76 21.17
CA ALA A 658 29.40 19.41 19.88
C ALA A 658 28.29 20.46 20.01
N SER A 659 28.66 21.68 19.63
CA SER A 659 27.94 22.95 19.62
C SER A 659 26.53 22.94 18.98
N SER A 660 25.59 23.50 19.72
CA SER A 660 24.36 24.12 19.21
C SER A 660 24.65 25.56 18.79
N GLY A 661 24.25 25.92 17.57
CA GLY A 661 24.19 27.31 17.10
C GLY A 661 23.09 27.42 16.06
N TYR A 662 21.98 28.06 16.41
CA TYR A 662 21.63 29.40 15.91
C TYR A 662 20.26 29.81 16.46
N SER A 663 20.21 31.09 16.80
CA SER A 663 19.19 31.84 17.51
C SER A 663 17.97 32.19 16.66
N LEU A 664 16.81 32.15 17.33
CA LEU A 664 15.71 33.12 17.27
C LEU A 664 15.86 34.32 16.32
N LEU A 665 14.90 34.45 15.41
CA LEU A 665 14.44 35.73 14.86
C LEU A 665 12.90 35.73 14.89
N GLN A 666 12.34 36.67 15.65
CA GLN A 666 10.91 36.95 15.80
C GLN A 666 10.45 38.04 14.83
N SER A 667 9.13 38.02 14.55
CA SER A 667 8.25 39.06 13.98
C SER A 667 8.36 39.29 12.46
N ALA A 668 7.29 39.47 11.67
CA ALA A 668 5.91 39.91 11.93
C ALA A 668 4.97 39.45 10.76
N PRO A 669 3.65 39.71 10.81
CA PRO A 669 2.60 38.86 10.24
C PRO A 669 2.09 39.29 8.85
N PHE A 670 1.47 38.35 8.13
CA PHE A 670 0.49 38.65 7.08
C PHE A 670 -0.79 37.87 7.37
N ALA A 671 -1.85 38.61 7.64
CA ALA A 671 -3.21 38.12 7.83
C ALA A 671 -4.05 38.37 6.56
N MET A 672 -5.13 37.59 6.45
CA MET A 672 -6.34 37.79 5.64
C MET A 672 -6.23 37.71 4.11
N LEU A 673 -6.79 36.64 3.54
CA LEU A 673 -8.09 36.73 2.85
C LEU A 673 -8.72 35.35 2.63
N LEU A 674 -10.05 35.34 2.56
CA LEU A 674 -10.98 34.25 2.20
C LEU A 674 -11.46 33.28 3.30
N THR A 675 -12.30 33.80 4.18
CA THR A 675 -13.55 33.15 4.59
C THR A 675 -14.71 33.74 3.77
N LEU A 676 -15.45 32.92 3.02
CA LEU A 676 -16.91 33.01 2.85
C LEU A 676 -17.42 31.84 2.00
N LEU A 677 -18.61 31.33 2.33
CA LEU A 677 -19.39 30.23 1.74
C LEU A 677 -19.15 28.82 2.30
N ALA A 678 -19.83 28.51 3.41
CA ALA A 678 -20.65 27.31 3.57
C ALA A 678 -21.46 27.40 4.88
N THR A 679 -22.53 28.18 4.87
CA THR A 679 -23.71 27.98 5.73
C THR A 679 -24.92 27.94 4.81
N LEU A 680 -25.92 27.13 5.18
CA LEU A 680 -27.01 26.59 4.38
C LEU A 680 -26.64 25.33 3.57
N VAL A 681 -26.69 24.17 4.22
CA VAL A 681 -27.89 23.30 4.20
C VAL A 681 -27.95 22.59 5.56
N CYS A 682 -28.94 22.95 6.39
CA CYS A 682 -29.36 22.16 7.55
C CYS A 682 -30.47 21.21 7.10
N TYR A 683 -30.40 19.93 7.46
CA TYR A 683 -31.36 19.18 8.29
C TYR A 683 -31.06 17.69 8.28
#